data_AF-D9UAH5-F1
#
_entry.id   AF-D9UAH5-F1
#
_cell.length_a   1.000
_cell.length_b   1.000
_cell.length_c   1.000
_cell.angle_alpha   90.00
_cell.angle_beta   90.00
_cell.angle_gamma   90.00
#
_symmetry.space_group_name_H-M   'P 1'
#
loop_
_entity.id
_entity.type
_entity.pdbx_description
1 polymer ?
#
loop_
_entity_poly.entity_id
_entity_poly.type
_entity_poly.pdbx_seq_one_letter_code
_entity_poly.pdbx_strand_id
1 'polypeptide(L)'
;AVDLVLTAHPTQSVRRSLLQKHARIRNCLNQLNAKDITDDEKQEIDEALHREIQAAFRTDEIRRAQPTPQDEMRYGMSYIHETIWKGVPKFLRRVDTALKNIGINERLPYNVPLIQFCSWMGGDRDGNPRVTPEVTRDVCLLSRMMAANLYFSGLEELMFELSMWRCNAELRARAQEIHSAPKKAAKHYIEFWKQIPLNEPYRVVLGNVRDKLYNTRERARQLLTNEFSDIPEELVFSNVQEFLEPLELCYKSLCESGDKTIADGSLLDFLRQVSTFGLSLVKLDIRQESERHTDVIDAITTHIGIGSYRSWPEEKRQEWLLSELRGKRPLLAPDMPQTEEIADVLGCFRVLAELPRDSFGPYIISMATAPSDVLAVELLQRECHVRDPLPVVPLFERLADLQNAPASMERLFSVDWYLQRINGKQQVMIGYSDSGKDAGRLSAAWQLYRAQEELAQVAKRYGVKLTMFHGRGGTVGRGGGPSHLAILSQPPDTINGSIRVTIQGEVIEHSFGEEHLCFRTLERFTAATLEHGMHPPVSPKPEWRKLMDEMAVVATDEYRSVVMREPRFVEYFRSATPETEYGKMNIGSRPAKRKPQGGITSLRAIPWIFSWTQTRFHLPVWLGVGAAFQSAIKKDSKNIQKLKDMYKEWPFFRVTIDLLEMVFAKGDPSIAGLYDELLVADELKPFGEQLRNKYLETQQLLLQIAGHKEILEGDPYLKQGLRLRNPYITTLNVFQAYTLKLMRDPSFQVKKQPPMSKEFADEKKPAGLVELNPASEYAPGLEDTLILTMKGIAA
;
A
#
# COMPACT_ATOMS: atom_id res chain seq x y z
N ALA A 1 17.78 -1.26 2.42
CA ALA A 1 16.61 -1.89 1.80
C ALA A 1 15.38 -1.05 2.14
N VAL A 2 14.72 -0.53 1.12
CA VAL A 2 13.41 0.09 1.19
C VAL A 2 12.42 -0.89 0.55
N ASP A 3 11.36 -1.27 1.26
CA ASP A 3 10.29 -2.09 0.71
C ASP A 3 8.99 -1.29 0.63
N LEU A 4 8.44 -1.18 -0.58
CA LEU A 4 7.25 -0.39 -0.88
C LEU A 4 6.07 -1.32 -1.13
N VAL A 5 5.09 -1.29 -0.23
CA VAL A 5 3.96 -2.23 -0.23
C VAL A 5 2.73 -1.57 -0.88
N LEU A 6 2.39 -2.02 -2.09
CA LEU A 6 1.27 -1.52 -2.87
C LEU A 6 -0.07 -2.02 -2.33
N THR A 7 -1.05 -1.12 -2.22
CA THR A 7 -2.41 -1.43 -1.74
C THR A 7 -3.47 -1.06 -2.75
N ALA A 8 -4.62 -1.73 -2.68
CA ALA A 8 -5.77 -1.40 -3.51
C ALA A 8 -6.22 0.04 -3.30
N HIS A 9 -6.70 0.67 -4.36
CA HIS A 9 -7.28 2.01 -4.29
C HIS A 9 -8.69 1.94 -3.68
N PRO A 10 -9.02 2.82 -2.70
CA PRO A 10 -10.29 2.71 -1.96
C PRO A 10 -11.55 2.95 -2.79
N THR A 11 -11.47 3.74 -3.87
CA THR A 11 -12.61 4.10 -4.73
C THR A 11 -12.51 3.70 -6.20
N GLN A 12 -11.31 3.65 -6.79
CA GLN A 12 -11.14 3.45 -8.23
C GLN A 12 -9.86 2.69 -8.55
N SER A 13 -9.98 1.59 -9.27
CA SER A 13 -8.81 0.97 -9.90
C SER A 13 -8.58 1.56 -11.29
N VAL A 14 -7.43 2.18 -11.52
CA VAL A 14 -7.07 2.76 -12.82
C VAL A 14 -6.44 1.68 -13.70
N ARG A 15 -7.04 1.44 -14.87
CA ARG A 15 -6.49 0.50 -15.86
C ARG A 15 -5.29 1.09 -16.59
N ARG A 16 -4.40 0.22 -17.04
CA ARG A 16 -3.27 0.54 -17.91
C ARG A 16 -3.67 1.40 -19.13
N SER A 17 -4.82 1.14 -19.74
CA SER A 17 -5.35 1.93 -20.86
C SER A 17 -5.49 3.42 -20.53
N LEU A 18 -5.97 3.75 -19.35
CA LEU A 18 -6.15 5.13 -18.90
C LEU A 18 -4.81 5.77 -18.52
N LEU A 19 -3.92 5.03 -17.86
CA LEU A 19 -2.56 5.49 -17.56
C LEU A 19 -1.82 5.91 -18.83
N GLN A 20 -1.94 5.14 -19.91
CA GLN A 20 -1.34 5.48 -21.19
C GLN A 20 -1.98 6.73 -21.83
N LYS A 21 -3.29 6.94 -21.68
CA LYS A 21 -3.94 8.19 -22.12
C LYS A 21 -3.40 9.38 -21.33
N HIS A 22 -3.30 9.26 -20.01
CA HIS A 22 -2.71 10.30 -19.17
C HIS A 22 -1.25 10.59 -19.55
N ALA A 23 -0.45 9.55 -19.84
CA ALA A 23 0.92 9.72 -20.30
C ALA A 23 0.99 10.48 -21.64
N ARG A 24 0.14 10.14 -22.62
CA ARG A 24 0.08 10.86 -23.90
C ARG A 24 -0.37 12.32 -23.72
N ILE A 25 -1.37 12.59 -22.90
CA ILE A 25 -1.79 13.97 -22.54
C ILE A 25 -0.62 14.76 -21.95
N ARG A 26 0.11 14.18 -20.98
CA ARG A 26 1.28 14.83 -20.37
C ARG A 26 2.40 15.08 -21.39
N ASN A 27 2.65 14.13 -22.29
CA ASN A 27 3.65 14.29 -23.34
C ASN A 27 3.29 15.42 -24.30
N CYS A 28 2.04 15.51 -24.74
CA CYS A 28 1.57 16.62 -25.57
C CYS A 28 1.75 17.97 -24.85
N LEU A 29 1.35 18.07 -23.57
CA LEU A 29 1.53 19.29 -22.78
C LEU A 29 3.00 19.69 -22.62
N ASN A 30 3.91 18.72 -22.46
CA ASN A 30 5.35 19.01 -22.38
C ASN A 30 5.90 19.49 -23.72
N GLN A 31 5.50 18.85 -24.83
CA GLN A 31 5.95 19.20 -26.18
C GLN A 31 5.44 20.58 -26.61
N LEU A 32 4.17 20.93 -26.32
CA LEU A 32 3.60 22.25 -26.62
C LEU A 32 4.33 23.41 -25.93
N ASN A 33 5.04 23.13 -24.84
CA ASN A 33 5.81 24.11 -24.08
C ASN A 33 7.31 24.08 -24.41
N ALA A 34 7.72 23.35 -25.45
CA ALA A 34 9.10 23.40 -25.95
C ALA A 34 9.41 24.78 -26.55
N LYS A 35 10.64 25.26 -26.36
CA LYS A 35 11.03 26.62 -26.75
C LYS A 35 11.11 26.82 -28.27
N ASP A 36 11.57 25.80 -28.98
CA ASP A 36 11.90 25.86 -30.41
C ASP A 36 10.96 24.97 -31.24
N ILE A 37 9.66 25.00 -30.93
CA ILE A 37 8.62 24.25 -31.67
C ILE A 37 8.13 25.06 -32.88
N THR A 38 7.98 24.40 -34.04
CA THR A 38 7.40 25.02 -35.23
C THR A 38 5.88 25.16 -35.11
N ASP A 39 5.27 26.06 -35.90
CA ASP A 39 3.81 26.24 -35.87
C ASP A 39 3.05 24.98 -36.32
N ASP A 40 3.58 24.25 -37.31
CA ASP A 40 3.00 22.99 -37.80
C ASP A 40 3.06 21.90 -36.72
N GLU A 41 4.22 21.69 -36.08
CA GLU A 41 4.35 20.74 -34.96
C GLU A 41 3.41 21.09 -33.81
N LYS A 42 3.28 22.39 -33.50
CA LYS A 42 2.37 22.85 -32.46
C LYS A 42 0.91 22.54 -32.80
N GLN A 43 0.50 22.75 -34.04
CA GLN A 43 -0.84 22.40 -34.50
C GLN A 43 -1.09 20.89 -34.41
N GLU A 44 -0.15 20.08 -34.89
CA GLU A 44 -0.25 18.60 -34.83
C GLU A 44 -0.35 18.09 -33.39
N ILE A 45 0.42 18.68 -32.46
CA ILE A 45 0.38 18.29 -31.05
C ILE A 45 -0.93 18.76 -30.38
N ASP A 46 -1.47 19.92 -30.75
CA ASP A 46 -2.77 20.40 -30.25
C ASP A 46 -3.92 19.48 -30.72
N GLU A 47 -3.90 19.05 -31.98
CA GLU A 47 -4.82 18.05 -32.51
C GLU A 47 -4.70 16.71 -31.77
N ALA A 48 -3.46 16.27 -31.48
CA ALA A 48 -3.21 15.07 -30.69
C ALA A 48 -3.74 15.20 -29.26
N LEU A 49 -3.55 16.36 -28.61
CA LEU A 49 -4.05 16.64 -27.27
C LEU A 49 -5.59 16.57 -27.22
N HIS A 50 -6.27 17.23 -28.16
CA HIS A 50 -7.73 17.17 -28.27
C HIS A 50 -8.23 15.73 -28.45
N ARG A 51 -7.59 14.95 -29.32
CA ARG A 51 -7.92 13.54 -29.55
C ARG A 51 -7.75 12.69 -28.28
N GLU A 52 -6.67 12.87 -27.52
CA GLU A 52 -6.46 12.11 -26.29
C GLU A 52 -7.42 12.50 -25.17
N ILE A 53 -7.73 13.80 -25.01
CA ILE A 53 -8.76 14.27 -24.06
C ILE A 53 -10.12 13.67 -24.41
N GLN A 54 -10.54 13.74 -25.67
CA GLN A 54 -11.81 13.17 -26.11
C GLN A 54 -11.83 11.65 -25.94
N ALA A 55 -10.72 10.96 -26.24
CA ALA A 55 -10.61 9.52 -26.04
C ALA A 55 -10.71 9.15 -24.55
N ALA A 56 -10.10 9.93 -23.64
CA ALA A 56 -10.24 9.71 -22.20
C ALA A 56 -11.67 9.96 -21.73
N PHE A 57 -12.30 11.05 -22.17
CA PHE A 57 -13.67 11.41 -21.81
C PHE A 57 -14.71 10.38 -22.27
N ARG A 58 -14.56 9.83 -23.48
CA ARG A 58 -15.46 8.80 -24.04
C ARG A 58 -15.10 7.37 -23.62
N THR A 59 -13.99 7.15 -22.90
CA THR A 59 -13.67 5.84 -22.34
C THR A 59 -14.28 5.75 -20.95
N ASP A 60 -15.32 4.95 -20.80
CA ASP A 60 -16.04 4.87 -19.54
C ASP A 60 -15.30 4.03 -18.49
N GLU A 61 -14.28 4.63 -17.86
CA GLU A 61 -13.52 4.03 -16.75
C GLU A 61 -14.18 4.26 -15.40
N ILE A 62 -15.02 5.31 -15.28
CA ILE A 62 -15.58 5.74 -14.01
C ILE A 62 -16.93 5.05 -13.75
N ARG A 63 -17.70 4.68 -14.78
CA ARG A 63 -19.03 4.04 -14.65
C ARG A 63 -19.02 2.51 -14.73
N ARG A 64 -17.87 1.86 -14.54
CA ARG A 64 -17.78 0.38 -14.52
C ARG A 64 -18.12 -0.21 -13.15
N ALA A 65 -18.73 -1.39 -13.18
CA ALA A 65 -18.98 -2.23 -12.02
C ALA A 65 -17.68 -2.50 -11.21
N GLN A 66 -17.86 -2.78 -9.93
CA GLN A 66 -16.78 -3.05 -8.99
C GLN A 66 -15.83 -4.17 -9.47
N PRO A 67 -14.51 -3.96 -9.35
CA PRO A 67 -13.52 -4.97 -9.75
C PRO A 67 -13.53 -6.18 -8.82
N THR A 68 -13.17 -7.34 -9.36
CA THR A 68 -12.80 -8.52 -8.54
C THR A 68 -11.45 -8.27 -7.85
N PRO A 69 -11.10 -9.00 -6.77
CA PRO A 69 -9.77 -8.90 -6.17
C PRO A 69 -8.62 -9.18 -7.15
N GLN A 70 -8.81 -10.11 -8.09
CA GLN A 70 -7.86 -10.38 -9.18
C GLN A 70 -7.71 -9.15 -10.09
N ASP A 71 -8.80 -8.46 -10.41
CA ASP A 71 -8.74 -7.22 -11.19
C ASP A 71 -8.03 -6.10 -10.44
N GLU A 72 -8.32 -5.89 -9.15
CA GLU A 72 -7.60 -4.91 -8.32
C GLU A 72 -6.09 -5.15 -8.38
N MET A 73 -5.66 -6.41 -8.26
CA MET A 73 -4.25 -6.79 -8.39
C MET A 73 -3.69 -6.44 -9.78
N ARG A 74 -4.37 -6.85 -10.86
CA ARG A 74 -3.94 -6.57 -12.23
C ARG A 74 -3.80 -5.07 -12.50
N TYR A 75 -4.74 -4.28 -12.00
CA TYR A 75 -4.72 -2.83 -12.15
C TYR A 75 -3.60 -2.19 -11.34
N GLY A 76 -3.38 -2.62 -10.09
CA GLY A 76 -2.27 -2.17 -9.26
C GLY A 76 -0.89 -2.44 -9.89
N MET A 77 -0.72 -3.56 -10.60
CA MET A 77 0.53 -3.88 -11.31
C MET A 77 0.78 -2.99 -12.54
N SER A 78 -0.21 -2.20 -13.00
CA SER A 78 -0.06 -1.34 -14.18
C SER A 78 1.02 -0.28 -13.98
N TYR A 79 1.18 0.26 -12.77
CA TYR A 79 2.25 1.22 -12.45
C TYR A 79 3.64 0.58 -12.52
N ILE A 80 3.74 -0.71 -12.18
CA ILE A 80 5.02 -1.41 -12.33
C ILE A 80 5.39 -1.49 -13.80
N HIS A 81 4.43 -1.92 -14.63
CA HIS A 81 4.63 -2.05 -16.07
C HIS A 81 4.97 -0.71 -16.76
N GLU A 82 4.26 0.38 -16.41
CA GLU A 82 4.38 1.65 -17.13
C GLU A 82 5.60 2.48 -16.70
N THR A 83 5.94 2.56 -15.41
CA THR A 83 6.98 3.49 -14.93
C THR A 83 8.04 2.83 -14.05
N ILE A 84 7.67 1.99 -13.08
CA ILE A 84 8.62 1.49 -12.07
C ILE A 84 9.63 0.53 -12.69
N TRP A 85 9.20 -0.32 -13.63
CA TRP A 85 10.05 -1.28 -14.34
C TRP A 85 11.30 -0.62 -14.96
N LYS A 86 11.13 0.55 -15.58
CA LYS A 86 12.20 1.36 -16.16
C LYS A 86 12.82 2.34 -15.15
N GLY A 87 12.02 2.80 -14.18
CA GLY A 87 12.43 3.78 -13.17
C GLY A 87 13.50 3.25 -12.21
N VAL A 88 13.38 1.99 -11.77
CA VAL A 88 14.34 1.35 -10.86
C VAL A 88 15.77 1.33 -11.42
N PRO A 89 16.06 0.71 -12.58
CA PRO A 89 17.43 0.68 -13.10
C PRO A 89 17.99 2.08 -13.37
N LYS A 90 17.16 3.01 -13.87
CA LYS A 90 17.53 4.42 -14.07
C LYS A 90 17.94 5.09 -12.75
N PHE A 91 17.21 4.84 -11.67
CA PHE A 91 17.55 5.33 -10.34
C PHE A 91 18.83 4.69 -9.79
N LEU A 92 19.00 3.37 -9.91
CA LEU A 92 20.22 2.70 -9.45
C LEU A 92 21.47 3.17 -10.22
N ARG A 93 21.31 3.53 -11.49
CA ARG A 93 22.37 4.18 -12.28
C ARG A 93 22.71 5.57 -11.73
N ARG A 94 21.73 6.34 -11.22
CA ARG A 94 21.99 7.60 -10.51
C ARG A 94 22.78 7.37 -9.22
N VAL A 95 22.47 6.30 -8.49
CA VAL A 95 23.25 5.93 -7.28
C VAL A 95 24.70 5.66 -7.66
N ASP A 96 24.97 4.91 -8.73
CA ASP A 96 26.34 4.70 -9.23
C ASP A 96 27.06 6.02 -9.53
N THR A 97 26.37 6.97 -10.19
CA THR A 97 26.93 8.31 -10.47
C THR A 97 27.23 9.08 -9.18
N ALA A 98 26.31 9.04 -8.20
CA ALA A 98 26.50 9.72 -6.92
C ALA A 98 27.69 9.15 -6.14
N LEU A 99 27.85 7.82 -6.12
CA LEU A 99 28.98 7.12 -5.50
C LEU A 99 30.32 7.52 -6.15
N LYS A 100 30.39 7.54 -7.48
CA LYS A 100 31.59 7.99 -8.21
C LYS A 100 31.99 9.42 -7.89
N ASN A 101 31.01 10.31 -7.78
CA ASN A 101 31.25 11.73 -7.49
C ASN A 101 31.80 11.97 -6.07
N ILE A 102 31.69 11.01 -5.17
CA ILE A 102 32.29 11.05 -3.82
C ILE A 102 33.54 10.17 -3.69
N GLY A 103 34.08 9.67 -4.81
CA GLY A 103 35.35 8.92 -4.86
C GLY A 103 35.22 7.39 -4.81
N ILE A 104 34.01 6.83 -4.83
CA ILE A 104 33.79 5.38 -4.88
C ILE A 104 33.78 4.94 -6.35
N ASN A 105 34.88 4.34 -6.81
CA ASN A 105 35.07 3.91 -8.21
C ASN A 105 34.42 2.56 -8.55
N GLU A 106 33.47 2.13 -7.75
CA GLU A 106 32.67 0.91 -7.95
C GLU A 106 31.21 1.27 -8.17
N ARG A 107 30.50 0.43 -8.93
CA ARG A 107 29.04 0.51 -9.02
C ARG A 107 28.42 -0.19 -7.83
N LEU A 108 27.19 0.19 -7.47
CA LEU A 108 26.41 -0.61 -6.53
C LEU A 108 26.22 -2.02 -7.12
N PRO A 109 26.63 -3.10 -6.42
CA PRO A 109 26.48 -4.46 -6.92
C PRO A 109 25.02 -4.76 -7.30
N TYR A 110 24.81 -5.40 -8.45
CA TYR A 110 23.47 -5.59 -9.03
C TYR A 110 22.54 -6.43 -8.15
N ASN A 111 23.11 -7.29 -7.32
CA ASN A 111 22.41 -8.21 -6.42
C ASN A 111 22.05 -7.57 -5.07
N VAL A 112 22.33 -6.29 -4.84
CA VAL A 112 21.88 -5.57 -3.64
C VAL A 112 20.39 -5.23 -3.79
N PRO A 113 19.50 -5.77 -2.93
CA PRO A 113 18.07 -5.46 -2.98
C PRO A 113 17.80 -4.09 -2.32
N LEU A 114 18.26 -3.01 -2.96
CA LEU A 114 18.15 -1.65 -2.40
C LEU A 114 16.69 -1.22 -2.27
N ILE A 115 15.89 -1.53 -3.29
CA ILE A 115 14.45 -1.29 -3.36
C ILE A 115 13.77 -2.63 -3.64
N GLN A 116 12.65 -2.88 -2.98
CA GLN A 116 11.77 -4.02 -3.22
C GLN A 116 10.31 -3.54 -3.27
N PHE A 117 9.46 -4.33 -3.91
CA PHE A 117 8.03 -4.06 -3.98
C PHE A 117 7.25 -5.26 -3.46
N CYS A 118 6.25 -4.98 -2.63
CA CYS A 118 5.28 -5.96 -2.16
C CYS A 118 3.87 -5.52 -2.52
N SER A 119 2.90 -6.41 -2.33
CA SER A 119 1.48 -6.15 -2.57
C SER A 119 0.62 -6.74 -1.47
N TRP A 120 -0.49 -6.08 -1.18
CA TRP A 120 -1.59 -6.63 -0.36
C TRP A 120 -2.79 -7.11 -1.19
N MET A 121 -2.82 -6.80 -2.49
CA MET A 121 -3.94 -7.10 -3.38
C MET A 121 -4.02 -8.62 -3.63
N GLY A 122 -5.03 -9.26 -3.03
CA GLY A 122 -5.24 -10.71 -3.04
C GLY A 122 -4.61 -11.47 -1.85
N GLY A 123 -3.93 -10.78 -0.94
CA GLY A 123 -3.33 -11.37 0.28
C GLY A 123 -3.93 -10.84 1.59
N ASP A 124 -4.41 -9.59 1.59
CA ASP A 124 -5.08 -8.98 2.73
C ASP A 124 -6.55 -9.39 2.80
N ARG A 125 -6.85 -10.35 3.68
CA ARG A 125 -8.18 -10.94 3.91
C ARG A 125 -8.83 -10.49 5.22
N ASP A 126 -8.20 -9.57 5.96
CA ASP A 126 -8.72 -8.99 7.21
C ASP A 126 -10.14 -8.45 7.01
N GLY A 127 -11.11 -9.24 7.49
CA GLY A 127 -12.55 -9.22 7.22
C GLY A 127 -12.94 -8.79 5.79
N ASN A 128 -12.24 -9.29 4.80
CA ASN A 128 -12.71 -9.25 3.42
C ASN A 128 -12.90 -10.70 2.94
N PRO A 129 -14.10 -11.28 3.11
CA PRO A 129 -14.35 -12.67 2.75
C PRO A 129 -14.25 -12.93 1.24
N ARG A 130 -14.18 -11.88 0.41
CA ARG A 130 -13.96 -12.02 -1.04
C ARG A 130 -12.51 -12.41 -1.37
N VAL A 131 -11.57 -12.29 -0.44
CA VAL A 131 -10.18 -12.74 -0.62
C VAL A 131 -10.05 -14.16 -0.09
N THR A 132 -10.45 -15.11 -0.92
CA THR A 132 -10.41 -16.55 -0.61
C THR A 132 -9.00 -17.14 -0.83
N PRO A 133 -8.73 -18.39 -0.43
CA PRO A 133 -7.49 -19.08 -0.77
C PRO A 133 -7.21 -19.12 -2.28
N GLU A 134 -8.24 -19.35 -3.10
CA GLU A 134 -8.14 -19.41 -4.56
C GLU A 134 -7.73 -18.05 -5.13
N VAL A 135 -8.31 -16.95 -4.62
CA VAL A 135 -7.90 -15.59 -5.01
C VAL A 135 -6.41 -15.37 -4.74
N THR A 136 -5.91 -15.81 -3.57
CA THR A 136 -4.48 -15.72 -3.24
C THR A 136 -3.63 -16.52 -4.24
N ARG A 137 -4.07 -17.73 -4.60
CA ARG A 137 -3.39 -18.55 -5.61
C ARG A 137 -3.35 -17.86 -6.98
N ASP A 138 -4.50 -17.36 -7.43
CA ASP A 138 -4.67 -16.70 -8.72
C ASP A 138 -3.75 -15.49 -8.86
N VAL A 139 -3.70 -14.61 -7.85
CA VAL A 139 -2.88 -13.40 -7.94
C VAL A 139 -1.38 -13.71 -7.95
N CYS A 140 -0.93 -14.77 -7.25
CA CYS A 140 0.46 -15.22 -7.32
C CYS A 140 0.82 -15.73 -8.72
N LEU A 141 -0.07 -16.52 -9.34
CA LEU A 141 0.12 -17.00 -10.71
C LEU A 141 0.09 -15.86 -11.74
N LEU A 142 -0.84 -14.91 -11.59
CA LEU A 142 -0.92 -13.70 -12.42
C LEU A 142 0.37 -12.88 -12.31
N SER A 143 0.91 -12.71 -11.11
CA SER A 143 2.14 -11.96 -10.88
C SER A 143 3.35 -12.62 -11.55
N ARG A 144 3.47 -13.95 -11.44
CA ARG A 144 4.50 -14.73 -12.14
C ARG A 144 4.36 -14.63 -13.67
N MET A 145 3.13 -14.68 -14.18
CA MET A 145 2.86 -14.51 -15.61
C MET A 145 3.23 -13.10 -16.10
N MET A 146 2.94 -12.05 -15.32
CA MET A 146 3.31 -10.67 -15.66
C MET A 146 4.82 -10.45 -15.63
N ALA A 147 5.52 -10.98 -14.62
CA ALA A 147 6.98 -10.94 -14.54
C ALA A 147 7.60 -11.61 -15.77
N ALA A 148 7.18 -12.83 -16.09
CA ALA A 148 7.68 -13.58 -17.25
C ALA A 148 7.44 -12.82 -18.56
N ASN A 149 6.29 -12.15 -18.73
CA ASN A 149 6.03 -11.30 -19.89
C ASN A 149 6.99 -10.10 -20.00
N LEU A 150 7.21 -9.38 -18.90
CA LEU A 150 8.12 -8.23 -18.87
C LEU A 150 9.57 -8.64 -19.19
N TYR A 151 10.03 -9.74 -18.59
CA TYR A 151 11.35 -10.30 -18.89
C TYR A 151 11.44 -10.79 -20.33
N PHE A 152 10.42 -11.46 -20.84
CA PHE A 152 10.40 -11.96 -22.22
C PHE A 152 10.58 -10.81 -23.21
N SER A 153 9.83 -9.71 -23.07
CA SER A 153 9.99 -8.54 -23.94
C SER A 153 11.35 -7.85 -23.79
N GLY A 154 11.84 -7.65 -22.55
CA GLY A 154 13.15 -7.02 -22.34
C GLY A 154 14.33 -7.88 -22.84
N LEU A 155 14.19 -9.19 -22.79
CA LEU A 155 15.21 -10.13 -23.25
C LEU A 155 15.33 -10.14 -24.78
N GLU A 156 14.25 -9.89 -25.52
CA GLU A 156 14.28 -9.76 -26.98
C GLU A 156 15.14 -8.56 -27.40
N GLU A 157 14.92 -7.39 -26.79
CA GLU A 157 15.75 -6.20 -27.03
C GLU A 157 17.22 -6.48 -26.69
N LEU A 158 17.48 -7.16 -25.56
CA LEU A 158 18.84 -7.53 -25.15
C LEU A 158 19.51 -8.50 -26.14
N MET A 159 18.76 -9.45 -26.70
CA MET A 159 19.26 -10.34 -27.75
C MET A 159 19.65 -9.56 -29.02
N PHE A 160 18.89 -8.53 -29.39
CA PHE A 160 19.26 -7.66 -30.52
C PHE A 160 20.57 -6.93 -30.27
N GLU A 161 20.73 -6.33 -29.10
CA GLU A 161 21.92 -5.58 -28.70
C GLU A 161 23.18 -6.45 -28.57
N LEU A 162 23.09 -7.61 -27.91
CA LEU A 162 24.24 -8.48 -27.62
C LEU A 162 24.63 -9.39 -28.80
N SER A 163 24.99 -8.76 -29.91
CA SER A 163 25.43 -9.39 -31.18
C SER A 163 26.90 -9.81 -31.22
N MET A 164 27.64 -9.64 -30.12
CA MET A 164 29.08 -9.86 -30.07
C MET A 164 29.45 -11.34 -30.25
N TRP A 165 30.57 -11.60 -30.93
CA TRP A 165 31.11 -12.93 -31.14
C TRP A 165 32.23 -13.31 -30.16
N ARG A 166 32.93 -12.32 -29.59
CA ARG A 166 33.99 -12.53 -28.58
C ARG A 166 33.37 -12.91 -27.24
N CYS A 167 33.84 -14.01 -26.67
CA CYS A 167 33.37 -14.55 -25.41
C CYS A 167 34.47 -15.35 -24.71
N ASN A 168 34.30 -15.54 -23.40
CA ASN A 168 35.15 -16.41 -22.61
C ASN A 168 34.89 -17.90 -22.93
N ALA A 169 35.76 -18.78 -22.43
CA ALA A 169 35.69 -20.22 -22.71
C ALA A 169 34.41 -20.85 -22.14
N GLU A 170 33.95 -20.38 -20.98
CA GLU A 170 32.77 -20.88 -20.27
C GLU A 170 31.47 -20.63 -21.06
N LEU A 171 31.25 -19.38 -21.53
CA LEU A 171 30.09 -19.03 -22.35
C LEU A 171 30.13 -19.77 -23.70
N ARG A 172 31.32 -19.93 -24.29
CA ARG A 172 31.48 -20.69 -25.55
C ARG A 172 31.05 -22.14 -25.39
N ALA A 173 31.48 -22.80 -24.31
CA ALA A 173 31.10 -24.17 -24.01
C ALA A 173 29.59 -24.30 -23.79
N ARG A 174 28.98 -23.39 -23.01
CA ARG A 174 27.52 -23.37 -22.77
C ARG A 174 26.73 -23.14 -24.07
N ALA A 175 27.19 -22.24 -24.95
CA ALA A 175 26.56 -22.01 -26.24
C ALA A 175 26.63 -23.25 -27.14
N GLN A 176 27.77 -23.96 -27.15
CA GLN A 176 27.93 -25.22 -27.90
C GLN A 176 27.00 -26.33 -27.39
N GLU A 177 26.88 -26.47 -26.07
CA GLU A 177 25.96 -27.42 -25.43
C GLU A 177 24.51 -27.14 -25.84
N ILE A 178 24.06 -25.89 -25.70
CA ILE A 178 22.69 -25.47 -26.06
C ILE A 178 22.41 -25.67 -27.56
N HIS A 179 23.40 -25.42 -28.41
CA HIS A 179 23.26 -25.56 -29.86
C HIS A 179 23.20 -27.04 -30.30
N SER A 180 23.87 -27.93 -29.57
CA SER A 180 23.92 -29.37 -29.86
C SER A 180 22.73 -30.14 -29.29
N ALA A 181 22.00 -29.56 -28.33
CA ALA A 181 20.83 -30.18 -27.73
C ALA A 181 19.69 -30.38 -28.76
N PRO A 182 19.03 -31.55 -28.78
CA PRO A 182 17.90 -31.79 -29.68
C PRO A 182 16.73 -30.88 -29.29
N LYS A 183 16.43 -29.88 -30.12
CA LYS A 183 15.29 -28.97 -29.91
C LYS A 183 14.12 -29.34 -30.81
N LYS A 184 12.91 -29.46 -30.24
CA LYS A 184 11.69 -29.19 -31.01
C LYS A 184 11.76 -27.72 -31.43
N ALA A 185 11.55 -27.42 -32.71
CA ALA A 185 11.61 -26.03 -33.20
C ALA A 185 10.59 -25.16 -32.46
N ALA A 186 11.07 -24.34 -31.51
CA ALA A 186 10.28 -23.35 -30.80
C ALA A 186 9.95 -22.21 -31.77
N LYS A 187 8.76 -22.24 -32.38
CA LYS A 187 8.31 -21.26 -33.39
C LYS A 187 7.73 -19.98 -32.76
N HIS A 188 8.27 -19.53 -31.63
CA HIS A 188 7.63 -18.46 -30.86
C HIS A 188 7.98 -17.04 -31.34
N TYR A 189 8.96 -16.86 -32.25
CA TYR A 189 9.39 -15.52 -32.65
C TYR A 189 9.96 -15.38 -34.07
N ILE A 190 9.34 -14.53 -34.90
CA ILE A 190 9.57 -14.43 -36.35
C ILE A 190 11.01 -14.06 -36.72
N GLU A 191 11.62 -13.10 -36.02
CA GLU A 191 12.94 -12.55 -36.41
C GLU A 191 14.10 -13.50 -36.03
N PHE A 192 13.87 -14.38 -35.04
CA PHE A 192 14.77 -15.46 -34.63
C PHE A 192 14.17 -16.85 -34.92
N TRP A 193 13.29 -16.97 -35.92
CA TRP A 193 12.70 -18.27 -36.33
C TRP A 193 13.73 -19.22 -36.93
N LYS A 194 14.82 -18.67 -37.50
CA LYS A 194 15.98 -19.45 -37.94
C LYS A 194 16.85 -19.79 -36.74
N GLN A 195 17.56 -20.92 -36.82
CA GLN A 195 18.52 -21.31 -35.79
C GLN A 195 19.56 -20.19 -35.60
N ILE A 196 19.72 -19.73 -34.35
CA ILE A 196 20.71 -18.71 -34.00
C ILE A 196 22.11 -19.28 -34.29
N PRO A 197 22.94 -18.58 -35.09
CA PRO A 197 24.28 -19.04 -35.43
C PRO A 197 25.18 -19.19 -34.19
N LEU A 198 26.02 -20.22 -34.17
CA LEU A 198 26.91 -20.51 -33.03
C LEU A 198 27.99 -19.42 -32.80
N ASN A 199 28.30 -18.62 -33.83
CA ASN A 199 29.19 -17.46 -33.72
C ASN A 199 28.55 -16.26 -32.97
N GLU A 200 27.30 -16.38 -32.54
CA GLU A 200 26.60 -15.40 -31.70
C GLU A 200 26.31 -16.00 -30.30
N PRO A 201 27.35 -16.26 -29.48
CA PRO A 201 27.25 -17.06 -28.25
C PRO A 201 26.27 -16.48 -27.21
N TYR A 202 26.23 -15.15 -27.05
CA TYR A 202 25.28 -14.50 -26.14
C TYR A 202 23.83 -14.73 -26.57
N ARG A 203 23.54 -14.57 -27.87
CA ARG A 203 22.18 -14.80 -28.42
C ARG A 203 21.76 -16.26 -28.29
N VAL A 204 22.67 -17.21 -28.43
CA VAL A 204 22.37 -18.64 -28.22
C VAL A 204 21.93 -18.90 -26.77
N VAL A 205 22.67 -18.37 -25.79
CA VAL A 205 22.35 -18.53 -24.37
C VAL A 205 21.07 -17.78 -24.01
N LEU A 206 20.93 -16.51 -24.39
CA LEU A 206 19.73 -15.71 -24.11
C LEU A 206 18.49 -16.27 -24.82
N GLY A 207 18.64 -16.84 -26.02
CA GLY A 207 17.55 -17.53 -26.71
C GLY A 207 17.01 -18.72 -25.90
N ASN A 208 17.88 -19.47 -25.22
CA ASN A 208 17.44 -20.54 -24.31
C ASN A 208 16.74 -20.00 -23.05
N VAL A 209 17.23 -18.90 -22.48
CA VAL A 209 16.58 -18.20 -21.37
C VAL A 209 15.17 -17.76 -21.77
N ARG A 210 15.03 -17.18 -22.97
CA ARG A 210 13.75 -16.76 -23.53
C ARG A 210 12.77 -17.93 -23.67
N ASP A 211 13.24 -19.05 -24.21
CA ASP A 211 12.41 -20.25 -24.39
C ASP A 211 11.91 -20.78 -23.01
N LYS A 212 12.76 -20.79 -21.98
CA LYS A 212 12.36 -21.11 -20.59
C LYS A 212 11.39 -20.08 -20.00
N LEU A 213 11.56 -18.79 -20.25
CA LEU A 213 10.61 -17.74 -19.82
C LEU A 213 9.23 -17.92 -20.46
N TYR A 214 9.18 -18.28 -21.75
CA TYR A 214 7.93 -18.60 -22.44
C TYR A 214 7.21 -19.77 -21.75
N ASN A 215 7.92 -20.86 -21.49
CA ASN A 215 7.36 -22.01 -20.77
C ASN A 215 6.88 -21.63 -19.36
N THR A 216 7.64 -20.79 -18.66
CA THR A 216 7.28 -20.28 -17.32
C THR A 216 5.96 -19.51 -17.36
N ARG A 217 5.80 -18.64 -18.37
CA ARG A 217 4.56 -17.90 -18.60
C ARG A 217 3.39 -18.83 -18.93
N GLU A 218 3.56 -19.74 -19.90
CA GLU A 218 2.50 -20.64 -20.33
C GLU A 218 2.10 -21.62 -19.22
N ARG A 219 3.04 -22.08 -18.40
CA ARG A 219 2.74 -22.91 -17.21
C ARG A 219 1.87 -22.14 -16.23
N ALA A 220 2.24 -20.90 -15.89
CA ALA A 220 1.41 -20.05 -15.03
C ALA A 220 0.00 -19.82 -15.61
N ARG A 221 -0.10 -19.58 -16.93
CA ARG A 221 -1.38 -19.42 -17.63
C ARG A 221 -2.24 -20.70 -17.58
N GLN A 222 -1.65 -21.86 -17.81
CA GLN A 222 -2.33 -23.16 -17.75
C GLN A 222 -2.81 -23.45 -16.33
N LEU A 223 -1.96 -23.25 -15.31
CA LEU A 223 -2.33 -23.44 -13.90
C LEU A 223 -3.44 -22.49 -13.43
N LEU A 224 -3.53 -21.29 -14.00
CA LEU A 224 -4.59 -20.32 -13.73
C LEU A 224 -5.92 -20.68 -14.41
N THR A 225 -5.87 -21.32 -15.58
CA THR A 225 -7.09 -21.61 -16.38
C THR A 225 -7.66 -23.01 -16.10
N ASN A 226 -6.77 -23.99 -15.89
CA ASN A 226 -7.10 -25.42 -15.88
C ASN A 226 -6.65 -26.13 -14.58
N GLU A 227 -6.09 -25.40 -13.60
CA GLU A 227 -5.46 -25.91 -12.37
C GLU A 227 -4.23 -26.83 -12.56
N PHE A 228 -4.02 -27.34 -13.77
CA PHE A 228 -2.96 -28.25 -14.19
C PHE A 228 -2.20 -27.70 -15.41
N SER A 229 -0.95 -28.14 -15.58
CA SER A 229 -0.11 -27.78 -16.72
C SER A 229 0.70 -28.97 -17.23
N ASP A 230 0.63 -29.21 -18.54
CA ASP A 230 1.42 -30.24 -19.25
C ASP A 230 2.91 -29.86 -19.39
N ILE A 231 3.28 -28.62 -19.06
CA ILE A 231 4.64 -28.12 -19.18
C ILE A 231 5.44 -28.60 -17.96
N PRO A 232 6.46 -29.45 -18.12
CA PRO A 232 7.24 -29.97 -16.99
C PRO A 232 8.00 -28.86 -16.23
N GLU A 233 8.25 -29.09 -14.93
CA GLU A 233 8.94 -28.09 -14.09
C GLU A 233 10.40 -27.84 -14.50
N GLU A 234 11.05 -28.82 -15.13
CA GLU A 234 12.43 -28.68 -15.58
C GLU A 234 12.58 -27.72 -16.78
N LEU A 235 11.46 -27.40 -17.44
CA LEU A 235 11.41 -26.50 -18.60
C LEU A 235 11.05 -25.06 -18.22
N VAL A 236 10.83 -24.77 -16.94
CA VAL A 236 10.50 -23.42 -16.43
C VAL A 236 11.55 -22.93 -15.44
N PHE A 237 11.56 -21.64 -15.15
CA PHE A 237 12.37 -21.11 -14.06
C PHE A 237 11.68 -21.35 -12.72
N SER A 238 12.28 -22.24 -11.92
CA SER A 238 11.78 -22.62 -10.60
C SER A 238 12.14 -21.60 -9.51
N ASN A 239 13.30 -20.96 -9.65
CA ASN A 239 13.85 -20.01 -8.69
C ASN A 239 14.66 -18.92 -9.40
N VAL A 240 14.87 -17.80 -8.71
CA VAL A 240 15.56 -16.63 -9.28
C VAL A 240 17.04 -16.89 -9.62
N GLN A 241 17.72 -17.79 -8.91
CA GLN A 241 19.14 -18.08 -9.16
C GLN A 241 19.33 -18.83 -10.48
N GLU A 242 18.41 -19.75 -10.81
CA GLU A 242 18.38 -20.41 -12.12
C GLU A 242 18.23 -19.40 -13.26
N PHE A 243 17.48 -18.33 -13.04
CA PHE A 243 17.30 -17.26 -14.02
C PHE A 243 18.51 -16.30 -14.10
N LEU A 244 19.16 -16.00 -12.96
CA LEU A 244 20.34 -15.14 -12.90
C LEU A 244 21.59 -15.79 -13.51
N GLU A 245 21.81 -17.09 -13.31
CA GLU A 245 23.02 -17.81 -13.75
C GLU A 245 23.43 -17.52 -15.21
N PRO A 246 22.56 -17.67 -16.23
CA PRO A 246 22.96 -17.41 -17.61
C PRO A 246 23.23 -15.91 -17.88
N LEU A 247 22.56 -15.01 -17.15
CA LEU A 247 22.76 -13.56 -17.29
C LEU A 247 24.09 -13.12 -16.67
N GLU A 248 24.43 -13.66 -15.50
CA GLU A 248 25.69 -13.44 -14.82
C GLU A 248 26.86 -14.02 -15.63
N LEU A 249 26.66 -15.16 -16.28
CA LEU A 249 27.63 -15.74 -17.22
C LEU A 249 27.89 -14.80 -18.42
N CYS A 250 26.84 -14.23 -19.01
CA CYS A 250 26.99 -13.22 -20.06
C CYS A 250 27.73 -11.98 -19.55
N TYR A 251 27.40 -11.49 -18.35
CA TYR A 251 28.04 -10.30 -17.75
C TYR A 251 29.53 -10.53 -17.50
N LYS A 252 29.89 -11.68 -16.92
CA LYS A 252 31.27 -12.11 -16.69
C LYS A 252 32.04 -12.24 -18.00
N SER A 253 31.47 -12.90 -19.01
CA SER A 253 32.11 -13.07 -20.32
C SER A 253 32.40 -11.74 -21.02
N LEU A 254 31.47 -10.78 -20.98
CA LEU A 254 31.70 -9.45 -21.53
C LEU A 254 32.83 -8.72 -20.78
N CYS A 255 32.83 -8.79 -19.45
CA CYS A 255 33.90 -8.18 -18.65
C CYS A 255 35.28 -8.78 -18.96
N GLU A 256 35.40 -10.11 -19.03
CA GLU A 256 36.64 -10.82 -19.36
C GLU A 256 37.09 -10.60 -20.80
N SER A 257 36.17 -10.27 -21.71
CA SER A 257 36.47 -9.94 -23.12
C SER A 257 36.85 -8.47 -23.35
N GLY A 258 36.88 -7.65 -22.29
CA GLY A 258 37.18 -6.21 -22.37
C GLY A 258 35.97 -5.31 -22.63
N ASP A 259 34.77 -5.88 -22.68
CA ASP A 259 33.51 -5.23 -23.07
C ASP A 259 32.65 -4.81 -21.85
N LYS A 260 33.29 -4.47 -20.72
CA LYS A 260 32.58 -4.07 -19.49
C LYS A 260 31.61 -2.90 -19.70
N THR A 261 31.95 -1.95 -20.58
CA THR A 261 31.07 -0.82 -20.92
C THR A 261 29.73 -1.29 -21.49
N ILE A 262 29.73 -2.37 -22.28
CA ILE A 262 28.52 -2.99 -22.83
C ILE A 262 27.78 -3.74 -21.70
N ALA A 263 28.50 -4.50 -20.88
CA ALA A 263 27.92 -5.23 -19.75
C ALA A 263 27.19 -4.28 -18.75
N ASP A 264 27.76 -3.10 -18.52
CA ASP A 264 27.21 -2.04 -17.64
C ASP A 264 26.05 -1.23 -18.28
N GLY A 265 25.64 -1.58 -19.51
CA GLY A 265 24.48 -1.03 -20.23
C GLY A 265 23.18 -1.74 -19.86
N SER A 266 22.47 -2.24 -20.88
CA SER A 266 21.15 -2.89 -20.74
C SER A 266 21.20 -4.20 -19.96
N LEU A 267 22.29 -4.97 -20.04
CA LEU A 267 22.45 -6.22 -19.28
C LEU A 267 22.48 -5.94 -17.77
N LEU A 268 23.18 -4.90 -17.32
CA LEU A 268 23.20 -4.50 -15.91
C LEU A 268 21.82 -4.03 -15.44
N ASP A 269 21.09 -3.29 -16.29
CA ASP A 269 19.72 -2.88 -15.97
C ASP A 269 18.80 -4.10 -15.81
N PHE A 270 18.95 -5.10 -16.69
CA PHE A 270 18.19 -6.35 -16.62
C PHE A 270 18.54 -7.16 -15.36
N LEU A 271 19.82 -7.30 -15.00
CA LEU A 271 20.26 -7.96 -13.76
C LEU A 271 19.67 -7.28 -12.50
N ARG A 272 19.64 -5.93 -12.50
CA ARG A 272 19.02 -5.14 -11.43
C ARG A 272 17.51 -5.32 -11.37
N GLN A 273 16.83 -5.45 -12.50
CA GLN A 273 15.41 -5.78 -12.58
C GLN A 273 15.14 -7.18 -12.02
N VAL A 274 15.93 -8.19 -12.36
CA VAL A 274 15.79 -9.54 -11.80
C VAL A 274 15.99 -9.54 -10.28
N SER A 275 17.01 -8.82 -9.79
CA SER A 275 17.28 -8.71 -8.34
C SER A 275 16.22 -7.89 -7.58
N THR A 276 15.51 -6.99 -8.26
CA THR A 276 14.46 -6.16 -7.65
C THR A 276 13.10 -6.85 -7.64
N PHE A 277 12.71 -7.46 -8.74
CA PHE A 277 11.35 -7.95 -8.99
C PHE A 277 11.24 -9.49 -8.88
N GLY A 278 12.34 -10.22 -8.99
CA GLY A 278 12.37 -11.68 -8.97
C GLY A 278 11.43 -12.31 -10.00
N LEU A 279 11.01 -13.55 -9.77
CA LEU A 279 10.07 -14.24 -10.67
C LEU A 279 8.60 -13.89 -10.43
N SER A 280 8.29 -13.08 -9.42
CA SER A 280 6.92 -12.79 -9.00
C SER A 280 6.53 -11.32 -9.14
N LEU A 281 7.38 -10.43 -9.67
CA LEU A 281 7.19 -8.97 -9.76
C LEU A 281 7.14 -8.26 -8.40
N VAL A 282 6.22 -8.70 -7.54
CA VAL A 282 6.03 -8.27 -6.16
C VAL A 282 5.87 -9.50 -5.27
N LYS A 283 6.27 -9.38 -4.00
CA LYS A 283 5.91 -10.38 -2.99
C LYS A 283 4.54 -10.07 -2.40
N LEU A 284 3.73 -11.09 -2.17
CA LEU A 284 2.40 -10.94 -1.59
C LEU A 284 2.47 -11.08 -0.06
N ASP A 285 2.11 -10.04 0.67
CA ASP A 285 1.92 -10.13 2.12
C ASP A 285 0.55 -10.79 2.40
N ILE A 286 0.48 -11.71 3.35
CA ILE A 286 -0.77 -12.31 3.82
C ILE A 286 -1.19 -11.61 5.09
N ARG A 287 -2.47 -11.23 5.24
CA ARG A 287 -2.95 -10.58 6.47
C ARG A 287 -4.30 -11.11 6.92
N GLN A 288 -4.39 -11.50 8.19
CA GLN A 288 -5.62 -11.99 8.84
C GLN A 288 -5.69 -11.47 10.29
N GLU A 289 -6.88 -11.36 10.88
CA GLU A 289 -7.04 -10.93 12.28
C GLU A 289 -6.80 -12.07 13.30
N SER A 290 -6.20 -11.74 14.44
CA SER A 290 -5.80 -12.66 15.52
C SER A 290 -6.91 -13.59 16.02
N GLU A 291 -8.14 -13.08 16.15
CA GLU A 291 -9.28 -13.86 16.63
C GLU A 291 -9.63 -15.04 15.72
N ARG A 292 -9.40 -14.91 14.41
CA ARG A 292 -9.63 -16.00 13.45
C ARG A 292 -8.63 -17.14 13.65
N HIS A 293 -7.42 -16.86 14.11
CA HIS A 293 -6.45 -17.91 14.50
C HIS A 293 -6.86 -18.55 15.82
N THR A 294 -7.33 -17.75 16.77
CA THR A 294 -7.87 -18.23 18.05
C THR A 294 -9.05 -19.19 17.83
N ASP A 295 -9.97 -18.89 16.89
CA ASP A 295 -11.08 -19.79 16.53
C ASP A 295 -10.60 -21.15 16.02
N VAL A 296 -9.60 -21.17 15.14
CA VAL A 296 -9.04 -22.43 14.61
C VAL A 296 -8.41 -23.24 15.74
N ILE A 297 -7.62 -22.60 16.60
CA ILE A 297 -6.97 -23.29 17.72
C ILE A 297 -7.99 -23.79 18.74
N ASP A 298 -9.02 -23.00 19.05
CA ASP A 298 -10.09 -23.41 19.96
C ASP A 298 -10.87 -24.62 19.43
N ALA A 299 -11.15 -24.66 18.12
CA ALA A 299 -11.74 -25.82 17.48
C ALA A 299 -10.85 -27.06 17.59
N ILE A 300 -9.54 -26.91 17.38
CA ILE A 300 -8.55 -27.99 17.56
C ILE A 300 -8.57 -28.49 19.01
N THR A 301 -8.41 -27.61 20.01
CA THR A 301 -8.30 -28.01 21.41
C THR A 301 -9.59 -28.66 21.93
N THR A 302 -10.74 -28.19 21.45
CA THR A 302 -12.05 -28.74 21.83
C THR A 302 -12.27 -30.11 21.20
N HIS A 303 -11.90 -30.29 19.92
CA HIS A 303 -12.01 -31.57 19.20
C HIS A 303 -11.17 -32.67 19.84
N ILE A 304 -9.93 -32.36 20.24
CA ILE A 304 -9.03 -33.32 20.89
C ILE A 304 -9.29 -33.50 22.40
N GLY A 305 -10.30 -32.80 22.95
CA GLY A 305 -10.77 -32.98 24.32
C GLY A 305 -9.88 -32.39 25.42
N ILE A 306 -9.01 -31.42 25.11
CA ILE A 306 -8.12 -30.78 26.10
C ILE A 306 -8.63 -29.45 26.65
N GLY A 307 -9.80 -28.99 26.16
CA GLY A 307 -10.50 -27.80 26.61
C GLY A 307 -10.61 -26.72 25.54
N SER A 308 -11.07 -25.53 25.93
CA SER A 308 -11.24 -24.39 25.03
C SER A 308 -10.07 -23.41 25.17
N TYR A 309 -9.20 -23.34 24.17
CA TYR A 309 -8.11 -22.37 24.07
C TYR A 309 -8.59 -20.92 24.27
N ARG A 310 -9.77 -20.58 23.73
CA ARG A 310 -10.38 -19.26 23.85
C ARG A 310 -10.61 -18.87 25.32
N SER A 311 -10.97 -19.82 26.17
CA SER A 311 -11.19 -19.59 27.61
C SER A 311 -9.90 -19.49 28.44
N TRP A 312 -8.74 -19.88 27.88
CA TRP A 312 -7.50 -19.92 28.64
C TRP A 312 -6.89 -18.53 28.84
N PRO A 313 -6.28 -18.25 30.01
CA PRO A 313 -5.48 -17.05 30.21
C PRO A 313 -4.23 -17.07 29.33
N GLU A 314 -3.66 -15.89 29.08
CA GLU A 314 -2.53 -15.70 28.16
C GLU A 314 -1.34 -16.60 28.50
N GLU A 315 -1.01 -16.77 29.77
CA GLU A 315 0.11 -17.60 30.23
C GLU A 315 -0.12 -19.08 29.86
N LYS A 316 -1.35 -19.57 30.02
CA LYS A 316 -1.72 -20.95 29.67
C LYS A 316 -1.73 -21.16 28.15
N ARG A 317 -2.14 -20.14 27.38
CA ARG A 317 -2.05 -20.17 25.91
C ARG A 317 -0.60 -20.29 25.47
N GLN A 318 0.30 -19.46 26.01
CA GLN A 318 1.73 -19.53 25.71
C GLN A 318 2.34 -20.88 26.11
N GLU A 319 2.06 -21.37 27.33
CA GLU A 319 2.57 -22.66 27.80
C GLU A 319 2.18 -23.80 26.85
N TRP A 320 0.90 -23.87 26.49
CA TRP A 320 0.40 -24.90 25.58
C TRP A 320 0.99 -24.77 24.17
N LEU A 321 0.98 -23.56 23.59
CA LEU A 321 1.57 -23.31 22.27
C LEU A 321 3.05 -23.70 22.22
N LEU A 322 3.83 -23.37 23.25
CA LEU A 322 5.25 -23.72 23.32
C LEU A 322 5.47 -25.22 23.52
N SER A 323 4.58 -25.90 24.27
CA SER A 323 4.58 -27.36 24.37
C SER A 323 4.40 -28.00 22.98
N GLU A 324 3.38 -27.57 22.23
CA GLU A 324 3.11 -28.10 20.89
C GLU A 324 4.21 -27.74 19.88
N LEU A 325 4.71 -26.50 19.91
CA LEU A 325 5.78 -26.01 19.00
C LEU A 325 7.12 -26.74 19.20
N ARG A 326 7.44 -27.13 20.44
CA ARG A 326 8.61 -27.98 20.76
C ARG A 326 8.33 -29.46 20.50
N GLY A 327 7.08 -29.88 20.62
CA GLY A 327 6.61 -31.21 20.29
C GLY A 327 6.79 -31.54 18.80
N LYS A 328 6.85 -32.85 18.51
CA LYS A 328 6.94 -33.39 17.14
C LYS A 328 5.67 -34.12 16.69
N ARG A 329 4.66 -34.19 17.58
CA ARG A 329 3.39 -34.84 17.30
C ARG A 329 2.52 -33.90 16.45
N PRO A 330 1.94 -34.36 15.33
CA PRO A 330 0.95 -33.59 14.60
C PRO A 330 -0.32 -33.34 15.43
N LEU A 331 -0.88 -32.15 15.30
CA LEU A 331 -2.01 -31.66 16.07
C LEU A 331 -3.30 -31.61 15.24
N LEU A 332 -3.21 -31.21 13.97
CA LEU A 332 -4.38 -31.02 13.11
C LEU A 332 -4.96 -32.37 12.66
N ALA A 333 -6.11 -32.76 13.22
CA ALA A 333 -6.81 -33.97 12.82
C ALA A 333 -7.55 -33.77 11.47
N PRO A 334 -7.44 -34.71 10.51
CA PRO A 334 -8.13 -34.59 9.22
C PRO A 334 -9.66 -34.51 9.31
N ASP A 335 -10.24 -35.03 10.39
CA ASP A 335 -11.68 -35.09 10.65
C ASP A 335 -12.19 -33.94 11.55
N MET A 336 -11.35 -32.95 11.87
CA MET A 336 -11.74 -31.82 12.70
C MET A 336 -12.88 -31.02 12.02
N PRO A 337 -14.02 -30.77 12.71
CA PRO A 337 -15.12 -29.98 12.17
C PRO A 337 -14.70 -28.54 11.87
N GLN A 338 -14.96 -28.06 10.65
CA GLN A 338 -14.59 -26.71 10.20
C GLN A 338 -15.84 -25.90 9.87
N THR A 339 -15.95 -24.71 10.46
CA THR A 339 -16.84 -23.66 9.95
C THR A 339 -16.26 -23.09 8.65
N GLU A 340 -17.06 -22.34 7.88
CA GLU A 340 -16.58 -21.66 6.67
C GLU A 340 -15.36 -20.76 6.97
N GLU A 341 -15.39 -20.07 8.10
CA GLU A 341 -14.30 -19.21 8.55
C GLU A 341 -13.03 -20.00 8.94
N ILE A 342 -13.17 -21.15 9.61
CA ILE A 342 -12.02 -22.02 9.93
C ILE A 342 -11.43 -22.61 8.65
N ALA A 343 -12.30 -23.06 7.73
CA ALA A 343 -11.90 -23.61 6.45
C ALA A 343 -11.12 -22.58 5.59
N ASP A 344 -11.54 -21.31 5.58
CA ASP A 344 -10.81 -20.22 4.90
C ASP A 344 -9.40 -20.00 5.47
N VAL A 345 -9.24 -20.01 6.81
CA VAL A 345 -7.92 -19.84 7.44
C VAL A 345 -7.00 -21.02 7.11
N LEU A 346 -7.48 -22.26 7.28
CA LEU A 346 -6.70 -23.45 6.97
C LEU A 346 -6.41 -23.57 5.45
N GLY A 347 -7.39 -23.25 4.61
CA GLY A 347 -7.24 -23.22 3.16
C GLY A 347 -6.18 -22.21 2.70
N CYS A 348 -6.11 -21.05 3.35
CA CYS A 348 -5.03 -20.08 3.10
C CYS A 348 -3.66 -20.71 3.35
N PHE A 349 -3.45 -21.34 4.52
CA PHE A 349 -2.15 -21.95 4.83
C PHE A 349 -1.80 -23.11 3.87
N ARG A 350 -2.78 -23.87 3.38
CA ARG A 350 -2.54 -24.89 2.34
C ARG A 350 -2.01 -24.26 1.04
N VAL A 351 -2.60 -23.15 0.60
CA VAL A 351 -2.10 -22.40 -0.57
C VAL A 351 -0.67 -21.89 -0.34
N LEU A 352 -0.34 -21.47 0.88
CA LEU A 352 1.05 -21.07 1.22
C LEU A 352 2.03 -22.25 1.20
N ALA A 353 1.58 -23.45 1.54
CA ALA A 353 2.40 -24.65 1.51
C ALA A 353 2.64 -25.18 0.08
N GLU A 354 1.70 -24.92 -0.84
CA GLU A 354 1.75 -25.37 -2.23
C GLU A 354 2.56 -24.44 -3.16
N LEU A 355 2.52 -23.13 -2.90
CA LEU A 355 3.13 -22.15 -3.78
C LEU A 355 4.62 -21.88 -3.45
N PRO A 356 5.43 -21.45 -4.43
CA PRO A 356 6.83 -21.10 -4.21
C PRO A 356 7.01 -20.03 -3.14
N ARG A 357 7.98 -20.23 -2.23
CA ARG A 357 8.26 -19.33 -1.11
C ARG A 357 8.50 -17.88 -1.54
N ASP A 358 9.15 -17.67 -2.67
CA ASP A 358 9.51 -16.35 -3.21
C ASP A 358 8.31 -15.52 -3.68
N SER A 359 7.11 -16.12 -3.77
CA SER A 359 5.86 -15.41 -4.03
C SER A 359 5.34 -14.63 -2.83
N PHE A 360 5.84 -14.89 -1.62
CA PHE A 360 5.26 -14.33 -0.38
C PHE A 360 6.21 -13.43 0.41
N GLY A 361 5.63 -12.40 1.02
CA GLY A 361 6.22 -11.55 2.06
C GLY A 361 6.04 -12.18 3.46
N PRO A 362 5.71 -11.39 4.50
CA PRO A 362 5.30 -11.88 5.80
C PRO A 362 3.84 -12.34 5.85
N TYR A 363 3.52 -13.00 6.97
CA TYR A 363 2.16 -13.18 7.48
C TYR A 363 1.89 -12.13 8.58
N ILE A 364 0.96 -11.22 8.35
CA ILE A 364 0.62 -10.11 9.23
C ILE A 364 -0.62 -10.46 10.06
N ILE A 365 -0.56 -10.19 11.35
CA ILE A 365 -1.66 -10.44 12.29
C ILE A 365 -2.30 -9.10 12.68
N SER A 366 -3.45 -8.78 12.09
CA SER A 366 -4.25 -7.62 12.51
C SER A 366 -4.79 -7.81 13.93
N MET A 367 -4.99 -6.71 14.66
CA MET A 367 -5.39 -6.74 16.08
C MET A 367 -4.51 -7.65 16.95
N ALA A 368 -3.19 -7.66 16.73
CA ALA A 368 -2.28 -8.37 17.61
C ALA A 368 -2.24 -7.69 18.99
N THR A 369 -2.34 -8.50 20.05
CA THR A 369 -2.43 -8.02 21.44
C THR A 369 -1.37 -8.65 22.34
N ALA A 370 -1.01 -9.90 22.08
CA ALA A 370 -0.19 -10.70 22.99
C ALA A 370 0.78 -11.64 22.25
N PRO A 371 1.80 -12.19 22.93
CA PRO A 371 2.71 -13.19 22.37
C PRO A 371 2.01 -14.41 21.79
N SER A 372 0.91 -14.86 22.41
CA SER A 372 0.16 -16.03 21.94
C SER A 372 -0.40 -15.86 20.52
N ASP A 373 -0.75 -14.64 20.10
CA ASP A 373 -1.23 -14.35 18.75
C ASP A 373 -0.17 -14.72 17.69
N VAL A 374 1.10 -14.38 17.96
CA VAL A 374 2.23 -14.69 17.08
C VAL A 374 2.53 -16.18 17.06
N LEU A 375 2.60 -16.80 18.25
CA LEU A 375 2.90 -18.23 18.39
C LEU A 375 1.79 -19.12 17.79
N ALA A 376 0.53 -18.68 17.86
CA ALA A 376 -0.61 -19.33 17.22
C ALA A 376 -0.41 -19.48 15.70
N VAL A 377 0.01 -18.41 15.03
CA VAL A 377 0.28 -18.44 13.58
C VAL A 377 1.50 -19.29 13.26
N GLU A 378 2.57 -19.22 14.06
CA GLU A 378 3.73 -20.12 13.87
C GLU A 378 3.33 -21.59 13.97
N LEU A 379 2.45 -21.95 14.92
CA LEU A 379 1.92 -23.30 15.04
C LEU A 379 1.08 -23.68 13.82
N LEU A 380 0.14 -22.84 13.40
CA LEU A 380 -0.73 -23.12 12.25
C LEU A 380 0.05 -23.26 10.93
N GLN A 381 1.10 -22.46 10.72
CA GLN A 381 1.99 -22.63 9.56
C GLN A 381 2.64 -24.01 9.55
N ARG A 382 3.13 -24.48 10.71
CA ARG A 382 3.75 -25.80 10.84
C ARG A 382 2.74 -26.93 10.62
N GLU A 383 1.58 -26.85 11.28
CA GLU A 383 0.53 -27.88 11.21
C GLU A 383 -0.12 -27.96 9.82
N CYS A 384 -0.13 -26.88 9.06
CA CYS A 384 -0.56 -26.87 7.65
C CYS A 384 0.57 -27.18 6.66
N HIS A 385 1.72 -27.66 7.14
CA HIS A 385 2.86 -28.11 6.34
C HIS A 385 3.52 -27.04 5.46
N VAL A 386 3.49 -25.77 5.88
CA VAL A 386 4.26 -24.70 5.23
C VAL A 386 5.75 -24.96 5.50
N ARG A 387 6.45 -25.54 4.52
CA ARG A 387 7.83 -26.02 4.67
C ARG A 387 8.83 -24.91 4.99
N ASP A 388 8.66 -23.75 4.34
CA ASP A 388 9.41 -22.52 4.62
C ASP A 388 8.43 -21.46 5.15
N PRO A 389 8.21 -21.42 6.48
CA PRO A 389 7.18 -20.58 7.08
C PRO A 389 7.50 -19.09 6.95
N LEU A 390 6.48 -18.31 6.59
CA LEU A 390 6.57 -16.87 6.42
C LEU A 390 6.94 -16.20 7.76
N PRO A 391 7.70 -15.09 7.74
CA PRO A 391 7.91 -14.25 8.91
C PRO A 391 6.56 -13.77 9.46
N VAL A 392 6.31 -14.00 10.75
CA VAL A 392 5.08 -13.56 11.40
C VAL A 392 5.26 -12.14 11.95
N VAL A 393 4.32 -11.26 11.63
CA VAL A 393 4.39 -9.82 11.90
C VAL A 393 3.16 -9.38 12.69
N PRO A 394 3.30 -9.06 13.99
CA PRO A 394 2.19 -8.47 14.74
C PRO A 394 1.92 -7.05 14.26
N LEU A 395 0.65 -6.72 14.03
CA LEU A 395 0.16 -5.37 13.79
C LEU A 395 -0.55 -4.86 15.05
N PHE A 396 0.08 -3.91 15.73
CA PHE A 396 -0.46 -3.26 16.92
C PHE A 396 -1.29 -2.02 16.52
N GLU A 397 -2.60 -2.05 16.81
CA GLU A 397 -3.57 -1.09 16.25
C GLU A 397 -4.25 -0.19 17.28
N ARG A 398 -4.47 -0.66 18.52
CA ARG A 398 -5.08 0.17 19.58
C ARG A 398 -4.01 0.79 20.45
N LEU A 399 -4.38 1.84 21.18
CA LEU A 399 -3.45 2.54 22.07
C LEU A 399 -2.87 1.61 23.14
N ALA A 400 -3.71 0.75 23.74
CA ALA A 400 -3.29 -0.23 24.73
C ALA A 400 -2.34 -1.30 24.14
N ASP A 401 -2.60 -1.73 22.90
CA ASP A 401 -1.76 -2.72 22.23
C ASP A 401 -0.38 -2.14 21.93
N LEU A 402 -0.30 -0.86 21.50
CA LEU A 402 0.97 -0.15 21.32
C LEU A 402 1.74 0.07 22.62
N GLN A 403 1.05 0.29 23.74
CA GLN A 403 1.68 0.38 25.06
C GLN A 403 2.27 -0.95 25.51
N ASN A 404 1.60 -2.06 25.19
CA ASN A 404 2.04 -3.41 25.57
C ASN A 404 3.02 -4.03 24.57
N ALA A 405 3.14 -3.48 23.35
CA ALA A 405 3.97 -4.04 22.29
C ALA A 405 5.43 -4.33 22.71
N PRO A 406 6.16 -3.46 23.43
CA PRO A 406 7.52 -3.75 23.87
C PRO A 406 7.59 -4.96 24.81
N ALA A 407 6.65 -5.08 25.75
CA ALA A 407 6.59 -6.19 26.70
C ALA A 407 6.24 -7.51 25.99
N SER A 408 5.30 -7.49 25.04
CA SER A 408 4.94 -8.65 24.23
C SER A 408 6.12 -9.14 23.40
N MET A 409 6.85 -8.23 22.74
CA MET A 409 8.02 -8.59 21.93
C MET A 409 9.20 -9.04 22.79
N GLU A 410 9.43 -8.44 23.95
CA GLU A 410 10.45 -8.90 24.90
C GLU A 410 10.16 -10.32 25.39
N ARG A 411 8.89 -10.63 25.70
CA ARG A 411 8.48 -11.99 26.05
C ARG A 411 8.76 -12.96 24.91
N LEU A 412 8.40 -12.62 23.66
CA LEU A 412 8.69 -13.46 22.50
C LEU A 412 10.19 -13.70 22.31
N PHE A 413 11.03 -12.66 22.42
CA PHE A 413 12.48 -12.80 22.30
C PHE A 413 13.12 -13.58 23.45
N SER A 414 12.49 -13.63 24.62
CA SER A 414 12.91 -14.47 25.74
C SER A 414 12.62 -15.97 25.55
N VAL A 415 11.87 -16.35 24.51
CA VAL A 415 11.57 -17.75 24.19
C VAL A 415 12.61 -18.29 23.20
N ASP A 416 13.45 -19.23 23.64
CA ASP A 416 14.52 -19.83 22.83
C ASP A 416 14.04 -20.36 21.46
N TRP A 417 12.89 -21.04 21.45
CA TRP A 417 12.30 -21.58 20.21
C TRP A 417 12.01 -20.47 19.20
N TYR A 418 11.42 -19.36 19.67
CA TYR A 418 11.05 -18.24 18.80
C TYR A 418 12.30 -17.49 18.32
N LEU A 419 13.26 -17.25 19.22
CA LEU A 419 14.50 -16.56 18.87
C LEU A 419 15.31 -17.32 17.80
N GLN A 420 15.35 -18.65 17.90
CA GLN A 420 15.93 -19.51 16.86
C GLN A 420 15.14 -19.45 15.55
N ARG A 421 13.81 -19.53 15.63
CA ARG A 421 12.89 -19.49 14.48
C ARG A 421 13.02 -18.22 13.64
N ILE A 422 13.18 -17.06 14.28
CA ILE A 422 13.29 -15.76 13.60
C ILE A 422 14.70 -15.44 13.10
N ASN A 423 15.70 -16.22 13.52
CA ASN A 423 17.11 -16.10 13.10
C ASN A 423 17.62 -14.64 13.14
N GLY A 424 17.41 -13.97 14.28
CA GLY A 424 17.88 -12.62 14.52
C GLY A 424 17.19 -11.51 13.72
N LYS A 425 16.03 -11.76 13.09
CA LYS A 425 15.27 -10.74 12.32
C LYS A 425 13.80 -10.73 12.72
N GLN A 426 13.28 -9.58 13.12
CA GLN A 426 11.85 -9.40 13.42
C GLN A 426 11.30 -8.21 12.65
N GLN A 427 10.08 -8.35 12.13
CA GLN A 427 9.32 -7.22 11.63
C GLN A 427 8.11 -6.97 12.54
N VAL A 428 7.81 -5.70 12.83
CA VAL A 428 6.61 -5.28 13.56
C VAL A 428 5.88 -4.24 12.72
N MET A 429 4.56 -4.36 12.63
CA MET A 429 3.72 -3.41 11.90
C MET A 429 3.00 -2.46 12.86
N ILE A 430 2.91 -1.20 12.46
CA ILE A 430 2.25 -0.15 13.22
C ILE A 430 1.15 0.54 12.41
N GLY A 431 -0.05 0.64 12.99
CA GLY A 431 -1.25 1.17 12.33
C GLY A 431 -1.60 2.59 12.76
N TYR A 432 -1.30 3.60 11.93
CA TYR A 432 -1.59 5.00 12.26
C TYR A 432 -3.08 5.33 12.26
N SER A 433 -3.81 4.95 11.20
CA SER A 433 -5.23 5.27 11.08
C SER A 433 -6.09 4.52 12.09
N ASP A 434 -5.76 3.26 12.39
CA ASP A 434 -6.48 2.46 13.37
C ASP A 434 -6.25 2.96 14.80
N SER A 435 -5.00 3.30 15.16
CA SER A 435 -4.68 3.94 16.45
C SER A 435 -5.35 5.31 16.58
N GLY A 436 -5.36 6.10 15.50
CA GLY A 436 -6.03 7.40 15.47
C GLY A 436 -7.55 7.30 15.64
N LYS A 437 -8.17 6.22 15.16
CA LYS A 437 -9.60 5.92 15.35
C LYS A 437 -9.92 5.51 16.79
N ASP A 438 -8.97 4.89 17.50
CA ASP A 438 -9.16 4.47 18.90
C ASP A 438 -9.05 5.64 19.89
N ALA A 439 -8.05 6.51 19.70
CA ALA A 439 -7.64 7.45 20.74
C ALA A 439 -7.37 8.89 20.27
N GLY A 440 -7.67 9.21 19.02
CA GLY A 440 -7.33 10.51 18.41
C GLY A 440 -5.89 10.55 17.87
N ARG A 441 -5.67 11.40 16.85
CA ARG A 441 -4.44 11.40 16.05
C ARG A 441 -3.19 11.77 16.84
N LEU A 442 -3.27 12.77 17.73
CA LEU A 442 -2.12 13.27 18.51
C LEU A 442 -1.58 12.18 19.45
N SER A 443 -2.48 11.57 20.22
CA SER A 443 -2.14 10.51 21.18
C SER A 443 -1.62 9.26 20.47
N ALA A 444 -2.25 8.87 19.35
CA ALA A 444 -1.76 7.79 18.51
C ALA A 444 -0.34 8.05 18.00
N ALA A 445 -0.06 9.24 17.46
CA ALA A 445 1.27 9.60 16.97
C ALA A 445 2.33 9.56 18.08
N TRP A 446 2.01 10.07 19.27
CA TRP A 446 2.93 10.05 20.40
C TRP A 446 3.21 8.64 20.91
N GLN A 447 2.16 7.83 21.07
CA GLN A 447 2.31 6.45 21.51
C GLN A 447 3.07 5.60 20.48
N LEU A 448 2.88 5.85 19.19
CA LEU A 448 3.66 5.23 18.12
C LEU A 448 5.14 5.61 18.18
N TYR A 449 5.48 6.86 18.50
CA TYR A 449 6.87 7.27 18.68
C TYR A 449 7.53 6.51 19.84
N ARG A 450 6.86 6.47 21.00
CA ARG A 450 7.35 5.77 22.20
C ARG A 450 7.49 4.26 21.99
N ALA A 451 6.46 3.63 21.43
CA ALA A 451 6.48 2.19 21.16
C ALA A 451 7.65 1.80 20.25
N GLN A 452 7.95 2.62 19.23
CA GLN A 452 9.07 2.37 18.33
C GLN A 452 10.43 2.51 19.04
N GLU A 453 10.61 3.52 19.91
CA GLU A 453 11.82 3.65 20.73
C GLU A 453 12.03 2.44 21.65
N GLU A 454 10.98 2.05 22.37
CA GLU A 454 11.04 0.95 23.34
C GLU A 454 11.26 -0.40 22.64
N LEU A 455 10.60 -0.64 21.49
CA LEU A 455 10.83 -1.84 20.66
C LEU A 455 12.26 -1.91 20.12
N ALA A 456 12.84 -0.78 19.67
CA ALA A 456 14.22 -0.75 19.20
C ALA A 456 15.22 -1.09 20.33
N GLN A 457 14.97 -0.58 21.55
CA GLN A 457 15.77 -0.92 22.73
C GLN A 457 15.66 -2.39 23.11
N VAL A 458 14.45 -2.96 23.11
CA VAL A 458 14.22 -4.40 23.33
C VAL A 458 14.95 -5.23 22.28
N ALA A 459 14.79 -4.93 20.99
CA ALA A 459 15.45 -5.66 19.91
C ALA A 459 16.98 -5.62 20.03
N LYS A 460 17.55 -4.46 20.38
CA LYS A 460 18.99 -4.29 20.61
C LYS A 460 19.51 -5.16 21.75
N ARG A 461 18.76 -5.28 22.87
CA ARG A 461 19.14 -6.15 24.00
C ARG A 461 19.23 -7.63 23.62
N TYR A 462 18.37 -8.09 22.71
CA TYR A 462 18.33 -9.48 22.25
C TYR A 462 19.11 -9.73 20.96
N GLY A 463 19.82 -8.73 20.41
CA GLY A 463 20.58 -8.88 19.16
C GLY A 463 19.70 -9.12 17.93
N VAL A 464 18.44 -8.67 17.95
CA VAL A 464 17.48 -8.84 16.86
C VAL A 464 17.50 -7.60 15.96
N LYS A 465 17.64 -7.80 14.65
CA LYS A 465 17.41 -6.75 13.65
C LYS A 465 15.91 -6.52 13.49
N LEU A 466 15.42 -5.45 14.11
CA LEU A 466 14.05 -5.00 13.96
C LEU A 466 13.86 -4.26 12.62
N THR A 467 12.72 -4.46 11.97
CA THR A 467 12.27 -3.66 10.83
C THR A 467 10.86 -3.18 11.09
N MET A 468 10.66 -1.87 11.08
CA MET A 468 9.33 -1.28 11.22
C MET A 468 8.58 -1.33 9.88
N PHE A 469 7.33 -1.80 9.95
CA PHE A 469 6.38 -1.71 8.86
C PHE A 469 5.37 -0.60 9.13
N HIS A 470 5.52 0.50 8.42
CA HIS A 470 4.63 1.65 8.51
C HIS A 470 3.36 1.41 7.69
N GLY A 471 2.23 1.20 8.39
CA GLY A 471 0.91 1.09 7.79
C GLY A 471 0.36 2.41 7.24
N ARG A 472 -0.87 2.36 6.71
CA ARG A 472 -1.55 3.51 6.10
C ARG A 472 -1.80 4.67 7.05
N GLY A 473 -1.89 5.88 6.50
CA GLY A 473 -2.33 7.08 7.20
C GLY A 473 -1.24 7.82 8.01
N GLY A 474 -0.04 7.25 8.12
CA GLY A 474 1.12 7.93 8.69
C GLY A 474 1.63 9.09 7.82
N THR A 475 2.47 9.96 8.41
CA THR A 475 3.18 11.02 7.69
C THR A 475 4.06 10.46 6.57
N VAL A 476 4.63 9.26 6.78
CA VAL A 476 5.48 8.54 5.82
C VAL A 476 4.74 8.11 4.55
N GLY A 477 3.47 7.70 4.66
CA GLY A 477 2.72 7.05 3.56
C GLY A 477 1.78 7.95 2.76
N ARG A 478 1.59 9.22 3.14
CA ARG A 478 0.53 10.07 2.57
C ARG A 478 0.92 10.94 1.39
N GLY A 479 2.19 10.98 1.00
CA GLY A 479 2.69 11.65 -0.22
C GLY A 479 2.41 13.15 -0.40
N GLY A 480 1.58 13.75 0.46
CA GLY A 480 1.16 15.15 0.45
C GLY A 480 1.87 16.03 1.47
N GLY A 481 2.83 15.47 2.21
CA GLY A 481 3.86 16.20 2.96
C GLY A 481 5.23 15.61 2.60
N PRO A 482 6.35 16.20 3.05
CA PRO A 482 7.68 15.72 2.71
C PRO A 482 7.92 14.34 3.34
N SER A 483 7.56 13.26 2.64
CA SER A 483 7.82 11.86 3.06
C SER A 483 9.29 11.64 3.42
N HIS A 484 10.19 12.39 2.78
CA HIS A 484 11.59 12.50 3.16
C HIS A 484 11.76 12.90 4.65
N LEU A 485 11.22 14.05 5.07
CA LEU A 485 11.31 14.52 6.46
C LEU A 485 10.56 13.58 7.42
N ALA A 486 9.46 12.98 6.99
CA ALA A 486 8.73 12.01 7.80
C ALA A 486 9.59 10.77 8.15
N ILE A 487 10.42 10.29 7.21
CA ILE A 487 11.39 9.22 7.48
C ILE A 487 12.51 9.71 8.40
N LEU A 488 13.08 10.89 8.14
CA LEU A 488 14.11 11.49 9.00
C LEU A 488 13.62 11.76 10.44
N SER A 489 12.30 11.94 10.62
CA SER A 489 11.70 12.19 11.93
C SER A 489 11.45 10.94 12.78
N GLN A 490 11.63 9.74 12.23
CA GLN A 490 11.45 8.50 13.01
C GLN A 490 12.44 8.47 14.19
N PRO A 491 12.10 7.80 15.31
CA PRO A 491 13.01 7.74 16.44
C PRO A 491 14.39 7.16 16.05
N PRO A 492 15.48 7.56 16.73
CA PRO A 492 16.81 7.00 16.48
C PRO A 492 16.83 5.47 16.56
N ASP A 493 17.74 4.84 15.81
CA ASP A 493 17.94 3.38 15.76
C ASP A 493 16.73 2.52 15.31
N THR A 494 15.66 3.12 14.76
CA THR A 494 14.46 2.38 14.33
C THR A 494 14.48 1.90 12.88
N ILE A 495 15.33 2.47 12.03
CA ILE A 495 15.42 2.14 10.59
C ILE A 495 16.62 1.22 10.30
N ASN A 496 17.83 1.60 10.71
CA ASN A 496 19.06 0.80 10.57
C ASN A 496 19.20 0.11 9.18
N GLY A 497 18.96 0.87 8.12
CA GLY A 497 19.05 0.43 6.73
C GLY A 497 17.92 -0.48 6.24
N SER A 498 16.81 -0.64 6.98
CA SER A 498 15.66 -1.46 6.61
C SER A 498 14.34 -0.80 7.02
N ILE A 499 13.52 -0.41 6.04
CA ILE A 499 12.17 0.14 6.27
C ILE A 499 11.17 -0.49 5.31
N ARG A 500 9.96 -0.79 5.80
CA ARG A 500 8.81 -1.21 4.96
C ARG A 500 7.69 -0.18 5.09
N VAL A 501 7.16 0.30 3.97
CA VAL A 501 6.16 1.38 3.94
C VAL A 501 5.00 1.03 3.02
N THR A 502 3.77 1.17 3.52
CA THR A 502 2.56 1.07 2.70
C THR A 502 2.44 2.27 1.76
N ILE A 503 2.42 2.00 0.44
CA ILE A 503 1.98 2.95 -0.57
C ILE A 503 0.47 2.83 -0.69
N GLN A 504 -0.22 3.87 -0.21
CA GLN A 504 -1.67 3.94 -0.28
C GLN A 504 -2.15 4.05 -1.74
N GLY A 505 -3.21 3.33 -2.09
CA GLY A 505 -3.75 3.34 -3.44
C GLY A 505 -4.15 4.74 -3.92
N GLU A 506 -4.64 5.63 -3.05
CA GLU A 506 -4.94 7.02 -3.40
C GLU A 506 -3.71 7.91 -3.67
N VAL A 507 -2.49 7.41 -3.40
CA VAL A 507 -1.21 8.14 -3.57
C VAL A 507 -0.34 7.51 -4.67
N ILE A 508 -0.73 6.34 -5.20
CA ILE A 508 0.07 5.57 -6.16
C ILE A 508 0.29 6.34 -7.47
N GLU A 509 -0.75 7.00 -8.00
CA GLU A 509 -0.66 7.83 -9.21
C GLU A 509 0.30 9.01 -8.99
N HIS A 510 0.20 9.69 -7.85
CA HIS A 510 1.08 10.81 -7.53
C HIS A 510 2.55 10.36 -7.36
N SER A 511 2.75 9.14 -6.87
CA SER A 511 4.10 8.60 -6.59
C SER A 511 4.77 7.99 -7.81
N PHE A 512 3.99 7.33 -8.68
CA PHE A 512 4.49 6.47 -9.75
C PHE A 512 3.77 6.66 -11.09
N GLY A 513 2.77 7.54 -11.20
CA GLY A 513 2.01 7.75 -12.44
C GLY A 513 2.80 8.44 -13.55
N GLU A 514 3.92 9.10 -13.23
CA GLU A 514 4.81 9.78 -14.18
C GLU A 514 6.28 9.41 -13.91
N GLU A 515 7.09 9.33 -14.96
CA GLU A 515 8.46 8.79 -14.90
C GLU A 515 9.41 9.57 -13.97
N HIS A 516 9.39 10.90 -14.01
CA HIS A 516 10.23 11.75 -13.16
C HIS A 516 9.75 11.72 -11.70
N LEU A 517 8.44 11.67 -11.46
CA LEU A 517 7.88 11.51 -10.13
C LEU A 517 8.23 10.14 -9.53
N CYS A 518 8.13 9.07 -10.33
CA CYS A 518 8.59 7.73 -9.95
C CYS A 518 10.06 7.78 -9.52
N PHE A 519 10.94 8.37 -10.34
CA PHE A 519 12.36 8.54 -10.01
C PHE A 519 12.57 9.27 -8.67
N ARG A 520 11.92 10.43 -8.48
CA ARG A 520 12.02 11.22 -7.24
C ARG A 520 11.46 10.48 -6.02
N THR A 521 10.48 9.61 -6.21
CA THR A 521 9.95 8.75 -5.15
C THR A 521 10.99 7.74 -4.70
N LEU A 522 11.61 7.01 -5.63
CA LEU A 522 12.68 6.06 -5.30
C LEU A 522 13.88 6.76 -4.64
N GLU A 523 14.23 7.93 -5.15
CA GLU A 523 15.32 8.77 -4.63
C GLU A 523 15.08 9.20 -3.19
N ARG A 524 13.94 9.82 -2.88
CA ARG A 524 13.67 10.34 -1.53
C ARG A 524 13.60 9.24 -0.48
N PHE A 525 13.01 8.08 -0.81
CA PHE A 525 12.94 6.96 0.13
C PHE A 525 14.33 6.41 0.42
N THR A 526 15.17 6.25 -0.61
CA THR A 526 16.54 5.75 -0.45
C THR A 526 17.40 6.73 0.34
N ALA A 527 17.38 8.01 -0.03
CA ALA A 527 18.18 9.05 0.62
C ALA A 527 17.81 9.20 2.10
N ALA A 528 16.51 9.35 2.43
CA ALA A 528 16.08 9.55 3.80
C ALA A 528 16.35 8.31 4.69
N THR A 529 16.21 7.10 4.14
CA THR A 529 16.51 5.85 4.86
C THR A 529 18.01 5.73 5.16
N LEU A 530 18.86 6.11 4.20
CA LEU A 530 20.31 6.11 4.36
C LEU A 530 20.74 7.18 5.37
N GLU A 531 20.26 8.42 5.23
CA GLU A 531 20.60 9.54 6.09
C GLU A 531 20.18 9.28 7.53
N HIS A 532 18.94 8.83 7.78
CA HIS A 532 18.46 8.55 9.15
C HIS A 532 19.36 7.58 9.92
N GLY A 533 19.85 6.53 9.25
CA GLY A 533 20.74 5.54 9.85
C GLY A 533 22.14 6.05 10.20
N MET A 534 22.57 7.18 9.62
CA MET A 534 23.89 7.78 9.86
C MET A 534 23.80 9.12 10.61
N HIS A 535 22.65 9.77 10.55
CA HIS A 535 22.35 11.09 11.09
C HIS A 535 20.94 11.07 11.72
N PRO A 536 20.78 10.43 12.89
CA PRO A 536 19.50 10.33 13.55
C PRO A 536 19.00 11.71 14.02
N PRO A 537 17.68 11.91 14.16
CA PRO A 537 17.15 13.18 14.65
C PRO A 537 17.53 13.43 16.11
N VAL A 538 17.40 14.69 16.54
CA VAL A 538 17.58 15.06 17.95
C VAL A 538 16.61 14.28 18.85
N SER A 539 17.14 13.80 19.98
CA SER A 539 16.30 13.19 21.02
C SER A 539 15.42 14.27 21.68
N PRO A 540 14.14 13.99 21.95
CA PRO A 540 13.27 14.98 22.58
C PRO A 540 13.71 15.28 24.01
N LYS A 541 13.70 16.57 24.36
CA LYS A 541 14.00 17.06 25.71
C LYS A 541 12.99 16.50 26.73
N PRO A 542 13.37 16.25 28.00
CA PRO A 542 12.47 15.69 29.01
C PRO A 542 11.16 16.49 29.18
N GLU A 543 11.22 17.81 29.13
CA GLU A 543 10.06 18.69 29.20
C GLU A 543 9.12 18.56 27.99
N TRP A 544 9.66 18.23 26.80
CA TRP A 544 8.84 17.96 25.62
C TRP A 544 8.10 16.63 25.74
N ARG A 545 8.79 15.59 26.23
CA ARG A 545 8.16 14.28 26.51
C ARG A 545 7.02 14.43 27.52
N LYS A 546 7.29 15.11 28.65
CA LYS A 546 6.28 15.37 29.68
C LYS A 546 5.07 16.12 29.12
N LEU A 547 5.30 17.15 28.30
CA LEU A 547 4.21 17.90 27.69
C LEU A 547 3.39 17.04 26.72
N MET A 548 4.04 16.19 25.92
CA MET A 548 3.37 15.23 25.02
C MET A 548 2.55 14.19 25.80
N ASP A 549 3.07 13.65 26.91
CA ASP A 549 2.34 12.71 27.76
C ASP A 549 1.06 13.36 28.33
N GLU A 550 1.14 14.59 28.82
CA GLU A 550 0.00 15.34 29.34
C GLU A 550 -1.04 15.66 28.23
N MET A 551 -0.57 16.13 27.08
CA MET A 551 -1.42 16.44 25.92
C MET A 551 -2.12 15.20 25.36
N ALA A 552 -1.45 14.04 25.34
CA ALA A 552 -2.04 12.80 24.83
C ALA A 552 -3.25 12.36 25.67
N VAL A 553 -3.19 12.50 27.00
CA VAL A 553 -4.33 12.17 27.88
C VAL A 553 -5.53 13.05 27.58
N VAL A 554 -5.32 14.37 27.49
CA VAL A 554 -6.40 15.34 27.20
C VAL A 554 -6.99 15.14 25.80
N ALA A 555 -6.13 14.95 24.78
CA ALA A 555 -6.57 14.70 23.42
C ALA A 555 -7.42 13.43 23.31
N THR A 556 -7.00 12.35 23.96
CA THR A 556 -7.75 11.09 23.97
C THR A 556 -9.08 11.23 24.69
N ASP A 557 -9.13 11.97 25.79
CA ASP A 557 -10.37 12.17 26.51
C ASP A 557 -11.38 12.99 25.70
N GLU A 558 -10.97 14.10 25.08
CA GLU A 558 -11.85 14.87 24.18
C GLU A 558 -12.28 14.04 22.97
N TYR A 559 -11.36 13.30 22.35
CA TYR A 559 -11.70 12.46 21.21
C TYR A 559 -12.76 11.41 21.58
N ARG A 560 -12.55 10.67 22.68
CA ARG A 560 -13.47 9.63 23.13
C ARG A 560 -14.76 10.20 23.71
N SER A 561 -14.75 11.42 24.26
CA SER A 561 -15.98 12.07 24.74
C SER A 561 -16.97 12.27 23.58
N VAL A 562 -16.47 12.71 22.43
CA VAL A 562 -17.28 12.94 21.23
C VAL A 562 -17.58 11.64 20.48
N VAL A 563 -16.58 10.80 20.23
CA VAL A 563 -16.73 9.67 19.30
C VAL A 563 -17.33 8.43 19.97
N MET A 564 -17.04 8.22 21.26
CA MET A 564 -17.41 6.99 21.97
C MET A 564 -18.48 7.20 23.04
N ARG A 565 -18.46 8.34 23.75
CA ARG A 565 -19.34 8.58 24.91
C ARG A 565 -20.60 9.38 24.58
N GLU A 566 -20.57 10.23 23.56
CA GLU A 566 -21.76 10.97 23.10
C GLU A 566 -22.76 10.01 22.42
N PRO A 567 -23.93 9.73 23.03
CA PRO A 567 -24.85 8.71 22.53
C PRO A 567 -25.38 8.99 21.13
N ARG A 568 -25.52 10.27 20.76
CA ARG A 568 -26.07 10.68 19.46
C ARG A 568 -25.00 10.84 18.36
N PHE A 569 -23.74 10.58 18.67
CA PHE A 569 -22.64 10.73 17.69
C PHE A 569 -22.83 9.85 16.45
N VAL A 570 -23.23 8.59 16.63
CA VAL A 570 -23.42 7.66 15.50
C VAL A 570 -24.58 8.09 14.60
N GLU A 571 -25.65 8.61 15.20
CA GLU A 571 -26.79 9.17 14.47
C GLU A 571 -26.34 10.38 13.63
N TYR A 572 -25.66 11.35 14.27
CA TYR A 572 -25.08 12.50 13.58
C TYR A 572 -24.13 12.10 12.46
N PHE A 573 -23.20 11.17 12.71
CA PHE A 573 -22.22 10.70 11.73
C PHE A 573 -22.88 10.12 10.47
N ARG A 574 -23.92 9.30 10.61
CA ARG A 574 -24.62 8.69 9.47
C ARG A 574 -25.44 9.71 8.68
N SER A 575 -25.93 10.75 9.33
CA SER A 575 -26.66 11.84 8.69
C SER A 575 -25.73 12.82 7.99
N ALA A 576 -24.69 13.30 8.68
CA ALA A 576 -23.77 14.32 8.19
C ALA A 576 -22.82 13.82 7.10
N THR A 577 -22.64 12.51 6.94
CA THR A 577 -21.67 11.91 6.01
C THR A 577 -22.31 10.85 5.09
N PRO A 578 -21.68 10.51 3.95
CA PRO A 578 -22.14 9.43 3.07
C PRO A 578 -21.71 8.02 3.52
N GLU A 579 -21.45 7.79 4.81
CA GLU A 579 -20.95 6.47 5.30
C GLU A 579 -21.88 5.31 4.97
N THR A 580 -23.18 5.52 5.14
CA THR A 580 -24.16 4.45 4.97
C THR A 580 -24.28 4.06 3.49
N GLU A 581 -24.24 5.05 2.59
CA GLU A 581 -24.23 4.83 1.15
C GLU A 581 -22.92 4.18 0.69
N TYR A 582 -21.77 4.62 1.19
CA TYR A 582 -20.47 4.00 0.88
C TYR A 582 -20.47 2.49 1.16
N GLY A 583 -21.07 2.06 2.28
CA GLY A 583 -21.13 0.64 2.63
C GLY A 583 -22.15 -0.18 1.82
N LYS A 584 -23.12 0.46 1.17
CA LYS A 584 -24.16 -0.18 0.35
C LYS A 584 -23.83 -0.19 -1.14
N MET A 585 -23.08 0.81 -1.60
CA MET A 585 -22.77 1.04 -3.00
C MET A 585 -21.57 0.22 -3.46
N ASN A 586 -21.46 0.12 -4.79
CA ASN A 586 -20.42 -0.65 -5.48
C ASN A 586 -19.04 0.05 -5.48
N ILE A 587 -18.58 0.56 -4.32
CA ILE A 587 -17.34 1.34 -4.17
C ILE A 587 -16.35 0.63 -3.24
N GLY A 588 -15.23 0.16 -3.80
CA GLY A 588 -14.17 -0.56 -3.08
C GLY A 588 -14.55 -2.02 -2.76
N SER A 589 -13.62 -2.97 -2.76
CA SER A 589 -13.92 -4.41 -2.64
C SER A 589 -14.35 -4.90 -1.25
N ARG A 590 -14.26 -4.06 -0.20
CA ARG A 590 -14.32 -4.50 1.22
C ARG A 590 -15.61 -4.08 1.93
N PRO A 591 -16.14 -4.92 2.85
CA PRO A 591 -17.18 -4.47 3.79
C PRO A 591 -16.69 -3.32 4.68
N ALA A 592 -17.57 -2.35 4.95
CA ALA A 592 -17.26 -1.15 5.74
C ALA A 592 -17.13 -1.43 7.27
N LYS A 593 -17.81 -2.45 7.77
CA LYS A 593 -17.86 -2.81 9.21
C LYS A 593 -17.46 -4.27 9.41
N ARG A 594 -16.82 -4.58 10.54
CA ARG A 594 -16.59 -5.97 10.97
C ARG A 594 -17.87 -6.63 11.50
N LYS A 595 -18.71 -5.85 12.20
CA LYS A 595 -20.03 -6.29 12.72
C LYS A 595 -21.12 -5.25 12.43
N PRO A 596 -22.25 -5.58 11.78
CA PRO A 596 -23.24 -4.60 11.33
C PRO A 596 -23.77 -3.62 12.41
N GLN A 597 -23.94 -4.08 13.65
CA GLN A 597 -24.53 -3.29 14.75
C GLN A 597 -23.51 -2.69 15.74
N GLY A 598 -22.20 -2.83 15.53
CA GLY A 598 -21.18 -2.52 16.55
C GLY A 598 -20.70 -1.06 16.64
N GLY A 599 -21.48 -0.06 16.26
CA GLY A 599 -21.09 1.36 16.36
C GLY A 599 -19.78 1.73 15.62
N ILE A 600 -19.04 2.72 16.14
CA ILE A 600 -17.74 3.17 15.57
C ILE A 600 -16.60 2.16 15.82
N THR A 601 -16.66 1.39 16.91
CA THR A 601 -15.64 0.38 17.22
C THR A 601 -15.60 -0.72 16.15
N SER A 602 -16.75 -1.09 15.59
CA SER A 602 -16.89 -2.00 14.45
C SER A 602 -16.51 -1.39 13.09
N LEU A 603 -16.59 -0.06 12.95
CA LEU A 603 -16.25 0.64 11.72
C LEU A 603 -14.74 0.58 11.47
N ARG A 604 -14.36 0.28 10.23
CA ARG A 604 -12.96 0.25 9.81
C ARG A 604 -12.37 1.64 9.62
N ALA A 605 -11.06 1.73 9.71
CA ALA A 605 -10.35 2.99 9.48
C ALA A 605 -10.50 3.55 8.05
N ILE A 606 -10.69 2.73 7.00
CA ILE A 606 -10.89 3.25 5.62
C ILE A 606 -12.21 4.04 5.55
N PRO A 607 -13.40 3.43 5.79
CA PRO A 607 -14.67 4.15 5.81
C PRO A 607 -14.66 5.35 6.76
N TRP A 608 -14.08 5.19 7.95
CA TRP A 608 -14.02 6.27 8.94
C TRP A 608 -13.36 7.54 8.39
N ILE A 609 -12.16 7.42 7.82
CA ILE A 609 -11.47 8.57 7.22
C ILE A 609 -12.20 9.03 5.94
N PHE A 610 -12.63 8.08 5.11
CA PHE A 610 -13.24 8.38 3.82
C PHE A 610 -14.49 9.25 3.96
N SER A 611 -15.43 8.86 4.82
CA SER A 611 -16.71 9.55 5.00
C SER A 611 -16.53 10.99 5.47
N TRP A 612 -15.58 11.26 6.36
CA TRP A 612 -15.29 12.63 6.82
C TRP A 612 -14.45 13.45 5.84
N THR A 613 -13.69 12.79 4.95
CA THR A 613 -13.01 13.46 3.85
C THR A 613 -13.98 13.90 2.76
N GLN A 614 -15.00 13.08 2.46
CA GLN A 614 -16.05 13.41 1.50
C GLN A 614 -16.75 14.74 1.86
N THR A 615 -17.02 14.98 3.14
CA THR A 615 -17.73 16.18 3.61
C THR A 615 -16.81 17.38 3.89
N ARG A 616 -15.52 17.27 3.54
CA ARG A 616 -14.50 18.31 3.76
C ARG A 616 -14.30 18.67 5.24
N PHE A 617 -14.74 17.84 6.17
CA PHE A 617 -14.67 18.15 7.60
C PHE A 617 -13.47 17.51 8.30
N HIS A 618 -13.01 16.35 7.84
CA HIS A 618 -11.79 15.68 8.29
C HIS A 618 -11.66 15.47 9.81
N LEU A 619 -12.79 15.38 10.52
CA LEU A 619 -12.89 15.21 11.98
C LEU A 619 -11.92 14.18 12.58
N PRO A 620 -11.72 12.99 11.99
CA PRO A 620 -10.80 11.98 12.52
C PRO A 620 -9.34 12.41 12.65
N VAL A 621 -8.92 13.45 11.94
CA VAL A 621 -7.52 13.87 11.86
C VAL A 621 -7.17 14.88 12.93
N TRP A 622 -8.06 15.81 13.26
CA TRP A 622 -7.76 16.95 14.14
C TRP A 622 -8.46 16.91 15.50
N LEU A 623 -9.51 16.11 15.68
CA LEU A 623 -10.26 16.07 16.94
C LEU A 623 -9.36 15.64 18.12
N GLY A 624 -9.45 16.37 19.24
CA GLY A 624 -8.59 16.20 20.42
C GLY A 624 -7.38 17.13 20.45
N VAL A 625 -6.89 17.60 19.29
CA VAL A 625 -5.68 18.44 19.21
C VAL A 625 -5.91 19.81 19.83
N GLY A 626 -7.05 20.44 19.55
CA GLY A 626 -7.41 21.75 20.07
C GLY A 626 -7.45 21.79 21.60
N ALA A 627 -8.15 20.85 22.24
CA ALA A 627 -8.19 20.78 23.70
C ALA A 627 -6.83 20.49 24.31
N ALA A 628 -5.99 19.65 23.69
CA ALA A 628 -4.65 19.38 24.18
C ALA A 628 -3.76 20.63 24.17
N PHE A 629 -3.73 21.39 23.06
CA PHE A 629 -2.99 22.65 23.00
C PHE A 629 -3.54 23.69 23.98
N GLN A 630 -4.86 23.84 24.03
CA GLN A 630 -5.48 24.82 24.92
C GLN A 630 -5.20 24.48 26.40
N SER A 631 -5.29 23.21 26.78
CA SER A 631 -5.00 22.73 28.13
C SER A 631 -3.53 22.95 28.49
N ALA A 632 -2.60 22.63 27.58
CA ALA A 632 -1.18 22.89 27.76
C ALA A 632 -0.89 24.38 28.00
N ILE A 633 -1.47 25.28 27.19
CA ILE A 633 -1.26 26.73 27.30
C ILE A 633 -1.90 27.30 28.57
N LYS A 634 -3.10 26.82 28.94
CA LYS A 634 -3.80 27.23 30.17
C LYS A 634 -3.05 26.80 31.43
N LYS A 635 -2.42 25.62 31.41
CA LYS A 635 -1.67 25.07 32.55
C LYS A 635 -0.41 25.89 32.88
N ASP A 636 0.31 26.35 31.86
CA ASP A 636 1.45 27.25 32.01
C ASP A 636 1.57 28.09 30.72
N SER A 637 1.46 29.40 30.84
CA SER A 637 1.52 30.32 29.69
C SER A 637 2.85 30.23 28.94
N LYS A 638 3.93 29.74 29.57
CA LYS A 638 5.22 29.49 28.90
C LYS A 638 5.18 28.30 27.94
N ASN A 639 4.18 27.41 28.05
CA ASN A 639 4.08 26.25 27.17
C ASN A 639 3.83 26.63 25.71
N ILE A 640 3.26 27.81 25.40
CA ILE A 640 3.14 28.27 24.02
C ILE A 640 4.52 28.41 23.35
N GLN A 641 5.51 28.94 24.07
CA GLN A 641 6.86 29.06 23.55
C GLN A 641 7.51 27.68 23.40
N LYS A 642 7.31 26.78 24.38
CA LYS A 642 7.80 25.39 24.28
C LYS A 642 7.24 24.66 23.06
N LEU A 643 5.95 24.81 22.76
CA LEU A 643 5.31 24.20 21.58
C LEU A 643 5.88 24.78 20.27
N LYS A 644 6.14 26.10 20.22
CA LYS A 644 6.83 26.74 19.09
C LYS A 644 8.25 26.21 18.91
N ASP A 645 8.98 26.02 20.00
CA ASP A 645 10.34 25.49 19.98
C ASP A 645 10.33 24.01 19.53
N MET A 646 9.38 23.20 20.02
CA MET A 646 9.18 21.82 19.55
C MET A 646 8.90 21.77 18.03
N TYR A 647 8.08 22.67 17.50
CA TYR A 647 7.79 22.71 16.06
C TYR A 647 9.04 23.07 15.22
N LYS A 648 9.90 23.95 15.73
CA LYS A 648 11.14 24.36 15.04
C LYS A 648 12.25 23.32 15.15
N GLU A 649 12.42 22.74 16.33
CA GLU A 649 13.61 21.95 16.70
C GLU A 649 13.39 20.44 16.67
N TRP A 650 12.15 19.96 16.79
CA TRP A 650 11.86 18.53 16.88
C TRP A 650 11.14 18.01 15.63
N PRO A 651 11.84 17.27 14.73
CA PRO A 651 11.28 16.82 13.46
C PRO A 651 9.97 16.04 13.59
N PHE A 652 9.82 15.19 14.63
CA PHE A 652 8.60 14.43 14.88
C PHE A 652 7.39 15.34 15.12
N PHE A 653 7.56 16.37 15.96
CA PHE A 653 6.48 17.29 16.26
C PHE A 653 6.16 18.12 15.01
N ARG A 654 7.18 18.61 14.31
CA ARG A 654 7.02 19.35 13.05
C ARG A 654 6.18 18.59 12.02
N VAL A 655 6.56 17.37 11.65
CA VAL A 655 5.81 16.61 10.63
C VAL A 655 4.40 16.24 11.07
N THR A 656 4.17 16.14 12.39
CA THR A 656 2.83 15.90 12.94
C THR A 656 1.94 17.12 12.75
N ILE A 657 2.47 18.33 12.99
CA ILE A 657 1.76 19.60 12.76
C ILE A 657 1.57 19.87 11.26
N ASP A 658 2.61 19.69 10.44
CA ASP A 658 2.54 19.90 8.98
C ASP A 658 1.44 19.05 8.33
N LEU A 659 1.25 17.81 8.80
CA LEU A 659 0.17 16.94 8.34
C LEU A 659 -1.21 17.50 8.71
N LEU A 660 -1.38 17.98 9.94
CA LEU A 660 -2.63 18.60 10.37
C LEU A 660 -2.92 19.86 9.56
N GLU A 661 -1.91 20.70 9.33
CA GLU A 661 -2.02 21.92 8.52
C GLU A 661 -2.44 21.62 7.07
N MET A 662 -1.84 20.61 6.44
CA MET A 662 -2.23 20.14 5.10
C MET A 662 -3.67 19.65 5.07
N VAL A 663 -4.15 18.96 6.11
CA VAL A 663 -5.54 18.52 6.18
C VAL A 663 -6.51 19.68 6.38
N PHE A 664 -6.14 20.68 7.19
CA PHE A 664 -6.91 21.94 7.29
C PHE A 664 -6.97 22.67 5.95
N ALA A 665 -5.92 22.65 5.14
CA ALA A 665 -5.92 23.23 3.79
C ALA A 665 -6.91 22.54 2.83
N LYS A 666 -7.24 21.27 3.09
CA LYS A 666 -8.23 20.49 2.34
C LYS A 666 -9.64 20.56 2.93
N GLY A 667 -9.78 21.10 4.13
CA GLY A 667 -11.05 21.20 4.83
C GLY A 667 -11.82 22.48 4.49
N ASP A 668 -13.14 22.41 4.60
CA ASP A 668 -14.04 23.52 4.38
C ASP A 668 -15.25 23.41 5.33
N PRO A 669 -15.25 24.14 6.46
CA PRO A 669 -16.34 24.06 7.44
C PRO A 669 -17.66 24.63 6.90
N SER A 670 -17.64 25.46 5.85
CA SER A 670 -18.85 25.96 5.21
C SER A 670 -19.52 24.87 4.39
N ILE A 671 -18.75 24.08 3.65
CA ILE A 671 -19.27 22.88 2.96
C ILE A 671 -19.79 21.87 3.99
N ALA A 672 -19.05 21.61 5.08
CA ALA A 672 -19.54 20.73 6.14
C ALA A 672 -20.87 21.23 6.74
N GLY A 673 -21.03 22.55 6.90
CA GLY A 673 -22.29 23.18 7.32
C GLY A 673 -23.45 22.96 6.35
N LEU A 674 -23.20 22.96 5.03
CA LEU A 674 -24.22 22.63 4.02
C LEU A 674 -24.72 21.18 4.16
N TYR A 675 -23.84 20.22 4.44
CA TYR A 675 -24.24 18.83 4.68
C TYR A 675 -25.15 18.74 5.91
N ASP A 676 -24.81 19.43 6.99
CA ASP A 676 -25.66 19.50 8.19
C ASP A 676 -27.01 20.12 7.90
N GLU A 677 -27.04 21.27 7.20
CA GLU A 677 -28.28 21.98 6.90
C GLU A 677 -29.28 21.11 6.12
N LEU A 678 -28.77 20.35 5.14
CA LEU A 678 -29.58 19.53 4.25
C LEU A 678 -29.92 18.16 4.86
N LEU A 679 -28.97 17.50 5.52
CA LEU A 679 -29.07 16.07 5.82
C LEU A 679 -29.28 15.74 7.30
N VAL A 680 -28.97 16.68 8.20
CA VAL A 680 -29.01 16.44 9.64
C VAL A 680 -30.30 17.01 10.22
N ALA A 681 -30.93 16.24 11.11
CA ALA A 681 -32.14 16.65 11.82
C ALA A 681 -31.88 17.89 12.69
N ASP A 682 -32.88 18.75 12.86
CA ASP A 682 -32.72 20.05 13.55
C ASP A 682 -32.21 19.90 14.98
N GLU A 683 -32.56 18.81 15.67
CA GLU A 683 -32.13 18.52 17.04
C GLU A 683 -30.64 18.14 17.15
N LEU A 684 -29.95 17.90 16.03
CA LEU A 684 -28.52 17.58 15.96
C LEU A 684 -27.67 18.73 15.39
N LYS A 685 -28.28 19.73 14.76
CA LYS A 685 -27.55 20.87 14.19
C LYS A 685 -26.69 21.63 15.21
N PRO A 686 -27.13 21.85 16.46
CA PRO A 686 -26.27 22.48 17.49
C PRO A 686 -25.01 21.65 17.79
N PHE A 687 -25.09 20.32 17.73
CA PHE A 687 -23.93 19.46 17.93
C PHE A 687 -22.93 19.60 16.78
N GLY A 688 -23.40 19.66 15.52
CA GLY A 688 -22.56 19.92 14.37
C GLY A 688 -21.88 21.30 14.40
N GLU A 689 -22.60 22.33 14.87
CA GLU A 689 -22.03 23.66 15.09
C GLU A 689 -20.91 23.65 16.16
N GLN A 690 -21.10 22.93 17.27
CA GLN A 690 -20.05 22.75 18.28
C GLN A 690 -18.79 22.12 17.68
N LEU A 691 -18.93 21.11 16.82
CA LEU A 691 -17.79 20.49 16.15
C LEU A 691 -17.09 21.47 15.19
N ARG A 692 -17.84 22.28 14.42
CA ARG A 692 -17.25 23.32 13.55
C ARG A 692 -16.51 24.40 14.35
N ASN A 693 -17.02 24.78 15.53
CA ASN A 693 -16.33 25.70 16.41
C ASN A 693 -14.99 25.11 16.91
N LYS A 694 -14.98 23.81 17.28
CA LYS A 694 -13.74 23.10 17.63
C LYS A 694 -12.75 23.04 16.46
N TYR A 695 -13.23 22.85 15.23
CA TYR A 695 -12.40 22.89 14.02
C TYR A 695 -11.64 24.23 13.92
N LEU A 696 -12.38 25.35 14.01
CA LEU A 696 -11.81 26.69 13.87
C LEU A 696 -10.83 27.03 15.01
N GLU A 697 -11.18 26.68 16.25
CA GLU A 697 -10.29 26.89 17.40
C GLU A 697 -8.99 26.07 17.28
N THR A 698 -9.11 24.80 16.87
CA THR A 698 -7.95 23.92 16.66
C THR A 698 -7.04 24.48 15.57
N GLN A 699 -7.60 24.94 14.46
CA GLN A 699 -6.86 25.52 13.35
C GLN A 699 -6.10 26.79 13.78
N GLN A 700 -6.74 27.68 14.55
CA GLN A 700 -6.10 28.90 15.04
C GLN A 700 -4.93 28.61 15.98
N LEU A 701 -5.12 27.69 16.93
CA LEU A 701 -4.05 27.26 17.85
C LEU A 701 -2.88 26.63 17.10
N LEU A 702 -3.18 25.81 16.09
CA LEU A 702 -2.15 25.19 15.24
C LEU A 702 -1.30 26.24 14.52
N LEU A 703 -1.92 27.23 13.88
CA LEU A 703 -1.20 28.30 13.18
C LEU A 703 -0.35 29.13 14.15
N GLN A 704 -0.88 29.40 15.35
CA GLN A 704 -0.13 30.09 16.41
C GLN A 704 1.12 29.32 16.83
N ILE A 705 1.05 27.99 16.94
CA ILE A 705 2.17 27.12 17.31
C ILE A 705 3.18 27.00 16.16
N ALA A 706 2.70 26.84 14.93
CA ALA A 706 3.56 26.81 13.74
C ALA A 706 4.23 28.18 13.48
N GLY A 707 3.64 29.26 13.98
CA GLY A 707 4.10 30.63 13.73
C GLY A 707 3.71 31.14 12.33
N HIS A 708 2.68 30.54 11.72
CA HIS A 708 2.16 30.93 10.41
C HIS A 708 0.97 31.88 10.59
N LYS A 709 0.80 32.82 9.65
CA LYS A 709 -0.37 33.71 9.56
C LYS A 709 -1.50 33.06 8.78
N GLU A 710 -1.15 32.20 7.83
CA GLU A 710 -2.08 31.50 6.96
C GLU A 710 -1.73 30.02 6.85
N ILE A 711 -2.71 29.20 6.51
CA ILE A 711 -2.51 27.78 6.25
C ILE A 711 -1.49 27.60 5.10
N LEU A 712 -0.54 26.68 5.31
CA LEU A 712 0.54 26.31 4.40
C LEU A 712 1.41 27.50 4.00
N GLU A 713 1.67 28.43 4.92
CA GLU A 713 2.60 29.55 4.68
C GLU A 713 4.01 29.06 4.30
N GLY A 714 4.47 27.97 4.93
CA GLY A 714 5.76 27.34 4.64
C GLY A 714 5.83 26.47 3.38
N ASP A 715 4.71 26.21 2.70
CA ASP A 715 4.66 25.37 1.48
C ASP A 715 3.72 25.97 0.41
N PRO A 716 4.18 27.00 -0.32
CA PRO A 716 3.37 27.68 -1.32
C PRO A 716 3.04 26.78 -2.53
N TYR A 717 3.88 25.79 -2.84
CA TYR A 717 3.65 24.87 -3.97
C TYR A 717 2.49 23.93 -3.68
N LEU A 718 2.46 23.33 -2.48
CA LEU A 718 1.33 22.52 -2.05
C LEU A 718 0.06 23.36 -1.94
N LYS A 719 0.14 24.57 -1.36
CA LYS A 719 -0.99 25.51 -1.26
C LYS A 719 -1.60 25.80 -2.63
N GLN A 720 -0.78 26.10 -3.64
CA GLN A 720 -1.24 26.32 -5.01
C GLN A 720 -1.89 25.07 -5.60
N GLY A 721 -1.23 23.91 -5.47
CA GLY A 721 -1.71 22.64 -6.00
C GLY A 721 -3.07 22.21 -5.43
N LEU A 722 -3.33 22.47 -4.14
CA LEU A 722 -4.63 22.22 -3.52
C LEU A 722 -5.68 23.24 -3.94
N ARG A 723 -5.32 24.53 -4.00
CA ARG A 723 -6.25 25.61 -4.38
C ARG A 723 -6.84 25.39 -5.79
N LEU A 724 -6.03 24.89 -6.73
CA LEU A 724 -6.48 24.62 -8.11
C LEU A 724 -7.47 23.46 -8.21
N ARG A 725 -7.57 22.58 -7.21
CA ARG A 725 -8.52 21.47 -7.20
C ARG A 725 -9.88 21.86 -6.63
N ASN A 726 -9.90 22.80 -5.69
CA ASN A 726 -11.10 23.18 -4.93
C ASN A 726 -12.33 23.50 -5.80
N PRO A 727 -12.25 24.24 -6.93
CA PRO A 727 -13.43 24.54 -7.74
C PRO A 727 -14.19 23.29 -8.21
N TYR A 728 -13.46 22.26 -8.64
CA TYR A 728 -14.04 21.00 -9.10
C TYR A 728 -14.61 20.20 -7.92
N ILE A 729 -13.84 20.07 -6.84
CA ILE A 729 -14.25 19.29 -5.66
C ILE A 729 -15.47 19.93 -4.98
N THR A 730 -15.49 21.25 -4.81
CA THR A 730 -16.63 21.96 -4.21
C THR A 730 -17.90 21.78 -5.02
N THR A 731 -17.81 21.77 -6.36
CA THR A 731 -18.96 21.49 -7.23
C THR A 731 -19.51 20.09 -6.96
N LEU A 732 -18.63 19.08 -6.89
CA LEU A 732 -19.01 17.70 -6.55
C LEU A 732 -19.57 17.58 -5.14
N ASN A 733 -19.06 18.34 -4.17
CA ASN A 733 -19.55 18.32 -2.79
C ASN A 733 -20.99 18.82 -2.70
N VAL A 734 -21.33 19.91 -3.37
CA VAL A 734 -22.71 20.42 -3.42
C VAL A 734 -23.60 19.41 -4.12
N PHE A 735 -23.15 18.86 -5.26
CA PHE A 735 -23.90 17.83 -5.99
C PHE A 735 -24.19 16.62 -5.10
N GLN A 736 -23.18 16.14 -4.36
CA GLN A 736 -23.29 15.01 -3.45
C GLN A 736 -24.31 15.27 -2.33
N ALA A 737 -24.25 16.43 -1.67
CA ALA A 737 -25.16 16.75 -0.56
C ALA A 737 -26.63 16.77 -1.01
N TYR A 738 -26.93 17.41 -2.15
CA TYR A 738 -28.28 17.42 -2.71
C TYR A 738 -28.72 16.04 -3.21
N THR A 739 -27.80 15.26 -3.79
CA THR A 739 -28.10 13.88 -4.21
C THR A 739 -28.45 13.00 -3.01
N LEU A 740 -27.72 13.11 -1.90
CA LEU A 740 -28.03 12.42 -0.65
C LEU A 740 -29.39 12.84 -0.09
N LYS A 741 -29.74 14.14 -0.14
CA LYS A 741 -31.06 14.64 0.28
C LYS A 741 -32.16 13.94 -0.51
N LEU A 742 -32.01 13.88 -1.84
CA LEU A 742 -32.97 13.22 -2.73
C LEU A 742 -33.11 11.73 -2.47
N MET A 743 -32.01 11.06 -2.16
CA MET A 743 -32.00 9.62 -1.88
C MET A 743 -32.61 9.27 -0.52
N ARG A 744 -32.43 10.14 0.48
CA ARG A 744 -32.85 9.89 1.87
C ARG A 744 -34.25 10.41 2.19
N ASP A 745 -34.71 11.44 1.50
CA ASP A 745 -36.02 12.08 1.73
C ASP A 745 -36.87 12.13 0.45
N PRO A 746 -37.78 11.16 0.25
CA PRO A 746 -38.68 11.13 -0.90
C PRO A 746 -39.66 12.31 -0.99
N SER A 747 -39.86 13.06 0.10
CA SER A 747 -40.75 14.23 0.12
C SER A 747 -40.10 15.49 -0.45
N PHE A 748 -38.77 15.51 -0.60
CA PHE A 748 -38.03 16.63 -1.15
C PHE A 748 -38.29 16.78 -2.65
N GLN A 749 -39.12 17.75 -3.03
CA GLN A 749 -39.51 17.96 -4.42
C GLN A 749 -38.48 18.76 -5.21
N VAL A 750 -38.09 18.24 -6.38
CA VAL A 750 -37.25 18.95 -7.36
C VAL A 750 -38.08 19.29 -8.58
N LYS A 751 -37.97 20.55 -9.03
CA LYS A 751 -38.60 21.00 -10.26
C LYS A 751 -37.92 20.32 -11.45
N LYS A 752 -38.65 19.49 -12.20
CA LYS A 752 -38.14 18.89 -13.43
C LYS A 752 -37.80 19.98 -14.44
N GLN A 753 -36.58 19.94 -14.97
CA GLN A 753 -36.12 20.81 -16.04
C GLN A 753 -36.11 20.02 -17.36
N PRO A 754 -36.42 20.65 -18.51
CA PRO A 754 -36.16 20.03 -19.81
C PRO A 754 -34.68 19.64 -19.93
N PRO A 755 -34.34 18.51 -20.60
CA PRO A 755 -32.96 18.10 -20.82
C PRO A 755 -32.15 19.22 -21.47
N MET A 756 -30.99 19.54 -20.88
CA MET A 756 -30.07 20.55 -21.41
C MET A 756 -29.08 19.97 -22.43
N SER A 757 -28.74 18.67 -22.32
CA SER A 757 -27.91 17.99 -23.31
C SER A 757 -28.67 17.83 -24.64
N LYS A 758 -28.00 18.19 -25.74
CA LYS A 758 -28.55 18.11 -27.10
C LYS A 758 -28.15 16.83 -27.85
N GLU A 759 -27.37 15.93 -27.21
CA GLU A 759 -26.94 14.67 -27.83
C GLU A 759 -28.04 13.58 -27.78
N PHE A 760 -28.10 12.83 -28.89
CA PHE A 760 -28.93 11.68 -29.31
C PHE A 760 -30.16 11.25 -28.48
N ALA A 761 -31.29 11.14 -29.18
CA ALA A 761 -32.55 10.55 -28.71
C ALA A 761 -32.59 9.00 -28.79
N ASP A 762 -31.53 8.34 -29.27
CA ASP A 762 -31.55 6.94 -29.73
C ASP A 762 -30.92 5.89 -28.78
N GLU A 763 -30.30 6.28 -27.66
CA GLU A 763 -29.84 5.28 -26.69
C GLU A 763 -31.01 4.78 -25.84
N LYS A 764 -30.98 3.51 -25.42
CA LYS A 764 -31.90 2.93 -24.42
C LYS A 764 -31.75 3.67 -23.08
N LYS A 765 -32.35 4.86 -22.98
CA LYS A 765 -32.21 5.83 -21.88
C LYS A 765 -32.32 5.25 -20.47
N PRO A 766 -33.15 4.22 -20.18
CA PRO A 766 -33.20 3.65 -18.83
C PRO A 766 -31.96 2.81 -18.46
N ALA A 767 -31.37 2.08 -19.43
CA ALA A 767 -30.27 1.15 -19.17
C ALA A 767 -28.94 1.88 -18.91
N GLY A 768 -28.69 3.00 -19.61
CA GLY A 768 -27.50 3.83 -19.41
C GLY A 768 -27.49 4.63 -18.09
N LEU A 769 -28.59 4.63 -17.32
CA LEU A 769 -28.73 5.35 -16.04
C LEU A 769 -28.43 4.46 -14.81
N VAL A 770 -28.14 3.18 -15.02
CA VAL A 770 -27.89 2.18 -13.96
C VAL A 770 -26.66 1.31 -14.30
N GLU A 771 -25.70 1.83 -15.05
CA GLU A 771 -24.55 1.03 -15.53
C GLU A 771 -23.62 0.58 -14.40
N LEU A 772 -23.51 1.38 -13.34
CA LEU A 772 -22.67 1.04 -12.18
C LEU A 772 -23.31 -0.02 -11.28
N ASN A 773 -24.64 -0.03 -11.20
CA ASN A 773 -25.43 -1.00 -10.47
C ASN A 773 -26.82 -1.22 -11.12
N PRO A 774 -26.95 -2.19 -12.04
CA PRO A 774 -28.22 -2.50 -12.71
C PRO A 774 -29.32 -2.98 -11.76
N ALA A 775 -28.96 -3.38 -10.54
CA ALA A 775 -29.86 -3.84 -9.49
C ALA A 775 -30.19 -2.73 -8.46
N SER A 776 -29.94 -1.45 -8.79
CA SER A 776 -30.20 -0.34 -7.88
C SER A 776 -31.65 -0.30 -7.39
N GLU A 777 -31.82 -0.17 -6.07
CA GLU A 777 -33.13 0.07 -5.43
C GLU A 777 -33.51 1.56 -5.44
N TYR A 778 -32.60 2.45 -5.87
CA TYR A 778 -32.81 3.89 -5.95
C TYR A 778 -33.34 4.30 -7.33
N ALA A 779 -33.90 5.52 -7.40
CA ALA A 779 -34.33 6.06 -8.70
C ALA A 779 -33.14 6.08 -9.69
N PRO A 780 -33.32 5.63 -10.95
CA PRO A 780 -32.25 5.53 -11.94
C PRO A 780 -31.45 6.82 -12.07
N GLY A 781 -30.12 6.71 -12.04
CA GLY A 781 -29.17 7.82 -12.13
C GLY A 781 -28.73 8.41 -10.79
N LEU A 782 -29.46 8.24 -9.68
CA LEU A 782 -29.05 8.79 -8.38
C LEU A 782 -27.83 8.07 -7.80
N GLU A 783 -27.84 6.73 -7.80
CA GLU A 783 -26.71 5.94 -7.30
C GLU A 783 -25.45 6.18 -8.13
N ASP A 784 -25.55 6.10 -9.46
CA ASP A 784 -24.45 6.40 -10.38
C ASP A 784 -23.84 7.77 -10.11
N THR A 785 -24.69 8.78 -9.94
CA THR A 785 -24.26 10.16 -9.70
C THR A 785 -23.55 10.29 -8.35
N LEU A 786 -24.10 9.66 -7.31
CA LEU A 786 -23.46 9.65 -5.99
C LEU A 786 -22.09 8.95 -6.04
N ILE A 787 -21.99 7.80 -6.73
CA ILE A 787 -20.71 7.11 -6.95
C ILE A 787 -19.69 8.01 -7.67
N LEU A 788 -20.11 8.72 -8.72
CA LEU A 788 -19.25 9.67 -9.45
C LEU A 788 -18.73 10.78 -8.53
N THR A 789 -19.59 11.37 -7.70
CA THR A 789 -19.14 12.39 -6.72
C THR A 789 -18.16 11.79 -5.71
N MET A 790 -18.43 10.59 -5.19
CA MET A 790 -17.54 9.94 -4.22
C MET A 790 -16.14 9.66 -4.81
N LYS A 791 -16.09 9.15 -6.05
CA LYS A 791 -14.83 8.92 -6.77
C LYS A 791 -14.09 10.25 -7.03
N GLY A 792 -14.80 11.26 -7.52
CA GLY A 792 -14.21 12.55 -7.90
C GLY A 792 -13.73 13.40 -6.70
N ILE A 793 -14.38 13.34 -5.55
CA ILE A 793 -13.92 14.01 -4.32
C ILE A 793 -12.71 13.30 -3.70
N ALA A 794 -12.60 11.98 -3.90
CA ALA A 794 -11.50 11.17 -3.36
C ALA A 794 -10.19 11.31 -4.15
N ALA A 795 -10.29 11.57 -5.46
CA ALA A 795 -9.16 11.89 -6.35
C ALA A 795 -8.60 13.30 -6.08
#